data_AF-A0A0S9CMC4-F1
#
_entry.id   AF-A0A0S9CMC4-F1
#
_cell.length_a   1.000
_cell.length_b   1.000
_cell.length_c   1.000
_cell.angle_alpha   90.00
_cell.angle_beta   90.00
_cell.angle_gamma   90.00
#
_symmetry.space_group_name_H-M   'P 1'
#
loop_
_entity.id
_entity.type
_entity.pdbx_description
1 polymer ?
#
loop_
_entity_poly.entity_id
_entity_poly.type
_entity_poly.pdbx_seq_one_letter_code
_entity_poly.pdbx_strand_id
1 'polypeptide(L)'
;MTQTPAQLSPQPPVAKKIPALRTHHGDAFEDNYEWLRNKESAEVVELLKAENAYQEAVTAHQGPLREAIFQEIKGRTQETDLSVPNRKDGWWYYTRSVEGQEYGIQCRVRAEDTGDRVVDWTPPAVEVGVDIPGEEILLDGNVEAAGKPFFAVGGAAVTIDGNLYAYAVDNAGDERFTLRIKDLRTGDVLPDVIENVFYGISFSPDGSRIFYTVVDDSWRPYQVKSHVLGTPVSEDEVIYQEDDVAMWLGFELSADRRHLVLSIGCSEFSETRLLRFDALDAGLSTVISREERILYEAEPFLLTDAAGAQTEAILVTHNKDAINSMVSLVDPTELAKPLAEQHWTTVVEHSDQVRVNGAGVTSTHLVVSVRKDTIERVQVLPLAGLGTPEQGEPVEPAFEEELYTAGVAGSDYEAPVIRMGYTSYFTPSRVYDFVLPTAELPAGELLLRKESPVLGGYSAADYVATREWAVAADGTRIPLSVLRHASVAQDSTAAGLVYGYGSYEMSMDPSFGIPRLSLLDRGIVFVIAHIRGGGELGRHWYDTGKKLQKKNTFTDFIAATDWLAQSGWVDPERIAAMGGSAGGLLMGAVANLAPEKYAAIVAAVPFVDALTTILDPELPLSALEWEEWGNPITDRDVYEYMKSYTPYENVRAAAYPKIAAVTSFNDTRVLYVEPAKWVQRLRELNTGSEPIVMKIEMEGGHGGASGRYVQWKERAWDYAFVADSLGATELLPGAGLK
;
A
#
# COMPACT_ATOMS: atom_id res chain seq x y z
N MET A 1 8.22 -9.07 -59.50
CA MET A 1 8.63 -9.42 -58.14
C MET A 1 9.06 -8.15 -57.45
N THR A 2 8.12 -7.47 -56.81
CA THR A 2 8.40 -6.32 -55.94
C THR A 2 8.92 -6.86 -54.62
N GLN A 3 10.21 -6.66 -54.35
CA GLN A 3 10.82 -6.96 -53.06
C GLN A 3 10.15 -6.06 -52.01
N THR A 4 9.44 -6.66 -51.06
CA THR A 4 9.03 -6.01 -49.82
C THR A 4 10.31 -5.51 -49.13
N PRO A 5 10.41 -4.23 -48.74
CA PRO A 5 11.56 -3.75 -47.98
C PRO A 5 11.66 -4.55 -46.68
N ALA A 6 12.85 -5.04 -46.35
CA ALA A 6 13.10 -5.63 -45.03
C ALA A 6 12.79 -4.57 -43.96
N GLN A 7 11.79 -4.83 -43.11
CA GLN A 7 11.54 -4.01 -41.93
C GLN A 7 12.79 -4.09 -41.04
N LEU A 8 13.51 -2.97 -40.91
CA LEU A 8 14.62 -2.84 -39.98
C LEU A 8 14.05 -3.01 -38.55
N SER A 9 14.58 -3.96 -37.79
CA SER A 9 14.23 -4.12 -36.37
C SER A 9 14.59 -2.84 -35.62
N PRO A 10 13.68 -2.31 -34.76
CA PRO A 10 13.96 -1.10 -33.99
C PRO A 10 15.22 -1.30 -33.16
N GLN A 11 16.07 -0.26 -33.12
CA GLN A 11 17.31 -0.30 -32.34
C GLN A 11 17.09 0.39 -30.99
N PRO A 12 17.58 -0.20 -29.88
CA PRO A 12 17.46 0.44 -28.57
C PRO A 12 18.27 1.73 -28.54
N PRO A 13 17.79 2.78 -27.85
CA PRO A 13 18.59 3.97 -27.62
C PRO A 13 19.77 3.62 -26.71
N VAL A 14 20.93 4.19 -27.03
CA VAL A 14 22.19 3.95 -26.32
C VAL A 14 22.59 5.23 -25.61
N ALA A 15 22.60 5.19 -24.29
CA ALA A 15 23.13 6.26 -23.46
C ALA A 15 24.64 6.37 -23.65
N LYS A 16 25.17 7.60 -23.74
CA LYS A 16 26.62 7.81 -23.66
C LYS A 16 27.13 7.37 -22.28
N LYS A 17 28.39 6.97 -22.25
CA LYS A 17 29.10 6.65 -21.01
C LYS A 17 29.90 7.87 -20.55
N ILE A 18 29.58 8.37 -19.36
CA ILE A 18 30.36 9.40 -18.67
C ILE A 18 30.80 8.80 -17.34
N PRO A 19 32.07 8.39 -17.19
CA PRO A 19 32.56 7.82 -15.95
C PRO A 19 32.39 8.79 -14.78
N ALA A 20 31.60 8.39 -13.78
CA ALA A 20 31.53 9.00 -12.47
C ALA A 20 32.01 7.99 -11.43
N LEU A 21 32.91 8.38 -10.54
CA LEU A 21 33.46 7.47 -9.54
C LEU A 21 32.73 7.66 -8.22
N ARG A 22 32.02 6.62 -7.76
CA ARG A 22 31.54 6.49 -6.38
C ARG A 22 32.62 5.79 -5.57
N THR A 23 33.09 6.38 -4.47
CA THR A 23 34.08 5.74 -3.58
C THR A 23 33.56 5.73 -2.16
N HIS A 24 33.50 4.56 -1.53
CA HIS A 24 33.06 4.40 -0.15
C HIS A 24 33.73 3.20 0.51
N HIS A 25 34.07 3.28 1.81
CA HIS A 25 34.82 2.25 2.54
C HIS A 25 36.10 1.72 1.82
N GLY A 26 36.72 2.54 0.96
CA GLY A 26 37.89 2.18 0.15
C GLY A 26 37.57 1.33 -1.10
N ASP A 27 36.30 1.06 -1.37
CA ASP A 27 35.80 0.46 -2.59
C ASP A 27 35.42 1.54 -3.61
N ALA A 28 35.70 1.30 -4.88
CA ALA A 28 35.44 2.24 -5.97
C ALA A 28 34.54 1.58 -7.02
N PHE A 29 33.43 2.25 -7.35
CA PHE A 29 32.51 1.86 -8.40
C PHE A 29 32.48 2.94 -9.48
N GLU A 30 32.78 2.57 -10.73
CA GLU A 30 32.68 3.46 -11.87
C GLU A 30 31.27 3.38 -12.45
N ASP A 31 30.49 4.41 -12.19
CA ASP A 31 29.14 4.58 -12.71
C ASP A 31 29.16 5.39 -14.00
N ASN A 32 28.96 4.70 -15.13
CA ASN A 32 28.98 5.33 -16.44
C ASN A 32 27.69 6.10 -16.79
N TYR A 33 26.63 5.94 -15.98
CA TYR A 33 25.29 6.44 -16.29
C TYR A 33 24.73 7.38 -15.21
N GLU A 34 25.54 7.77 -14.21
CA GLU A 34 25.10 8.70 -13.15
C GLU A 34 24.64 10.07 -13.67
N TRP A 35 25.13 10.50 -14.84
CA TRP A 35 24.67 11.72 -15.51
C TRP A 35 23.15 11.70 -15.84
N LEU A 36 22.53 10.51 -15.89
CA LEU A 36 21.08 10.35 -16.08
C LEU A 36 20.25 10.87 -14.90
N ARG A 37 20.85 11.14 -13.73
CA ARG A 37 20.13 11.71 -12.57
C ARG A 37 19.67 13.14 -12.81
N ASN A 38 20.36 13.89 -13.68
CA ASN A 38 20.06 15.29 -13.94
C ASN A 38 18.72 15.45 -14.68
N LYS A 39 17.64 15.55 -13.90
CA LYS A 39 16.25 15.64 -14.37
C LYS A 39 15.98 16.85 -15.27
N GLU A 40 16.73 17.94 -15.11
CA GLU A 40 16.60 19.15 -15.94
C GLU A 40 17.34 19.06 -17.28
N SER A 41 18.13 18.01 -17.49
CA SER A 41 18.90 17.83 -18.73
C SER A 41 17.98 17.48 -19.90
N ALA A 42 17.97 18.33 -20.92
CA ALA A 42 17.28 18.05 -22.18
C ALA A 42 17.76 16.73 -22.82
N GLU A 43 19.03 16.37 -22.66
CA GLU A 43 19.58 15.11 -23.19
C GLU A 43 19.01 13.88 -22.47
N VAL A 44 18.76 13.98 -21.16
CA VAL A 44 18.10 12.92 -20.39
C VAL A 44 16.66 12.78 -20.85
N VAL A 45 15.92 13.90 -20.96
CA VAL A 45 14.52 13.89 -21.42
C VAL A 45 14.40 13.30 -22.83
N GLU A 46 15.28 13.65 -23.76
CA GLU A 46 15.25 13.10 -25.11
C GLU A 46 15.62 11.60 -25.15
N LEU A 47 16.56 11.15 -24.30
CA LEU A 47 16.83 9.72 -24.14
C LEU A 47 15.60 8.96 -23.64
N LEU A 48 14.92 9.47 -22.61
CA LEU A 48 13.73 8.84 -22.02
C LEU A 48 12.56 8.78 -23.03
N LYS A 49 12.37 9.82 -23.84
CA LYS A 49 11.42 9.77 -24.97
C LYS A 49 11.80 8.73 -26.02
N ALA A 50 13.10 8.61 -26.31
CA ALA A 50 13.60 7.58 -27.24
C ALA A 50 13.41 6.16 -26.67
N GLU A 51 13.51 5.97 -25.35
CA GLU A 51 13.20 4.72 -24.68
C GLU A 51 11.73 4.33 -24.88
N ASN A 52 10.80 5.27 -24.64
CA ASN A 52 9.37 5.06 -24.92
C ASN A 52 9.11 4.73 -26.40
N ALA A 53 9.75 5.44 -27.32
CA ALA A 53 9.61 5.18 -28.75
C ALA A 53 10.12 3.79 -29.15
N TYR A 54 11.24 3.34 -28.55
CA TYR A 54 11.77 2.00 -28.75
C TYR A 54 10.86 0.93 -28.16
N GLN A 55 10.41 1.10 -26.91
CA GLN A 55 9.46 0.19 -26.28
C GLN A 55 8.20 0.04 -27.13
N GLU A 56 7.62 1.15 -27.58
CA GLU A 56 6.40 1.10 -28.39
C GLU A 56 6.63 0.39 -29.72
N ALA A 57 7.76 0.62 -30.39
CA ALA A 57 8.10 -0.07 -31.62
C ALA A 57 8.30 -1.59 -31.43
N VAL A 58 8.97 -2.02 -30.35
CA VAL A 58 9.22 -3.44 -30.03
C VAL A 58 7.94 -4.19 -29.67
N THR A 59 6.96 -3.48 -29.11
CA THR A 59 5.76 -4.08 -28.52
C THR A 59 4.48 -3.71 -29.26
N ALA A 60 4.58 -3.06 -30.44
CA ALA A 60 3.46 -2.60 -31.23
C ALA A 60 2.49 -3.72 -31.62
N HIS A 61 2.99 -4.94 -31.84
CA HIS A 61 2.16 -6.11 -32.16
C HIS A 61 1.22 -6.52 -31.01
N GLN A 62 1.51 -6.10 -29.78
CA GLN A 62 0.69 -6.36 -28.60
C GLN A 62 -0.54 -5.43 -28.53
N GLY A 63 -0.65 -4.42 -29.40
CA GLY A 63 -1.76 -3.45 -29.40
C GLY A 63 -3.16 -4.07 -29.31
N PRO A 64 -3.51 -5.07 -30.16
CA PRO A 64 -4.79 -5.76 -30.05
C PRO A 64 -5.01 -6.48 -28.71
N LEU A 65 -3.96 -7.09 -28.14
CA LEU A 65 -4.05 -7.77 -26.84
C LEU A 65 -4.23 -6.77 -25.69
N ARG A 66 -3.51 -5.63 -25.73
CA ARG A 66 -3.69 -4.54 -24.75
C ARG A 66 -5.11 -4.03 -24.76
N GLU A 67 -5.65 -3.76 -25.95
CA GLU A 67 -7.03 -3.28 -26.09
C GLU A 67 -8.03 -4.34 -25.61
N ALA A 68 -7.82 -5.61 -25.94
CA ALA A 68 -8.68 -6.70 -25.44
C ALA A 68 -8.69 -6.76 -23.91
N ILE A 69 -7.51 -6.75 -23.26
CA ILE A 69 -7.41 -6.79 -21.80
C ILE A 69 -8.02 -5.52 -21.18
N PHE A 70 -7.83 -4.35 -21.79
CA PHE A 70 -8.48 -3.11 -21.33
C PHE A 70 -10.01 -3.21 -21.38
N GLN A 71 -10.57 -3.67 -22.50
CA GLN A 71 -12.02 -3.85 -22.65
C GLN A 71 -12.56 -4.95 -21.73
N GLU A 72 -11.77 -5.97 -21.45
CA GLU A 72 -12.07 -7.02 -20.47
C GLU A 72 -12.11 -6.47 -19.03
N ILE A 73 -11.17 -5.61 -18.64
CA ILE A 73 -11.19 -4.92 -17.34
C ILE A 73 -12.42 -4.03 -17.25
N LYS A 74 -12.62 -3.17 -18.25
CA LYS A 74 -13.75 -2.24 -18.33
C LYS A 74 -15.09 -2.99 -18.29
N GLY A 75 -15.25 -4.00 -19.14
CA GLY A 75 -16.48 -4.79 -19.28
C GLY A 75 -16.85 -5.63 -18.06
N ARG A 76 -15.90 -5.89 -17.15
CA ARG A 76 -16.15 -6.53 -15.84
C ARG A 76 -16.38 -5.52 -14.70
N THR A 77 -16.12 -4.23 -14.93
CA THR A 77 -16.20 -3.20 -13.89
C THR A 77 -17.50 -2.41 -13.96
N GLN A 78 -18.17 -2.23 -12.82
CA GLN A 78 -19.29 -1.30 -12.73
C GLN A 78 -18.76 0.15 -12.64
N GLU A 79 -18.92 0.92 -13.72
CA GLU A 79 -18.32 2.25 -13.83
C GLU A 79 -19.11 3.33 -13.08
N THR A 80 -20.43 3.27 -13.11
CA THR A 80 -21.30 4.10 -12.27
C THR A 80 -21.63 3.33 -11.00
N ASP A 81 -21.07 3.78 -9.88
CA ASP A 81 -21.16 3.05 -8.61
C ASP A 81 -21.08 3.99 -7.41
N LEU A 82 -21.52 3.53 -6.25
CA LEU A 82 -21.55 4.24 -4.99
C LEU A 82 -20.98 3.36 -3.88
N SER A 83 -20.11 3.91 -3.02
CA SER A 83 -19.64 3.20 -1.82
C SER A 83 -20.78 3.04 -0.80
N VAL A 84 -20.63 2.10 0.14
CA VAL A 84 -21.57 2.01 1.27
C VAL A 84 -21.37 3.24 2.17
N PRO A 85 -22.42 4.03 2.47
CA PRO A 85 -22.28 5.22 3.29
C PRO A 85 -21.83 4.89 4.70
N ASN A 86 -20.83 5.61 5.19
CA ASN A 86 -20.31 5.50 6.54
C ASN A 86 -20.86 6.64 7.39
N ARG A 87 -21.41 6.32 8.57
CA ARG A 87 -21.91 7.35 9.49
C ARG A 87 -20.75 7.91 10.29
N LYS A 88 -20.69 9.23 10.37
CA LYS A 88 -19.80 9.95 11.26
C LYS A 88 -20.52 11.21 11.73
N ASP A 89 -20.60 11.37 13.05
CA ASP A 89 -21.38 12.44 13.67
C ASP A 89 -22.84 12.49 13.11
N GLY A 90 -23.31 13.66 12.67
CA GLY A 90 -24.66 13.86 12.13
C GLY A 90 -24.83 13.56 10.63
N TRP A 91 -23.90 12.85 9.99
CA TRP A 91 -23.87 12.67 8.54
C TRP A 91 -23.49 11.25 8.11
N TRP A 92 -23.98 10.87 6.94
CA TRP A 92 -23.53 9.70 6.18
C TRP A 92 -22.62 10.17 5.05
N TYR A 93 -21.39 9.70 5.00
CA TYR A 93 -20.40 10.03 3.98
C TYR A 93 -20.20 8.87 3.02
N TYR A 94 -20.08 9.16 1.73
CA TYR A 94 -19.84 8.15 0.70
C TYR A 94 -19.13 8.76 -0.51
N THR A 95 -18.62 7.91 -1.37
CA THR A 95 -18.06 8.29 -2.65
C THR A 95 -18.86 7.67 -3.77
N ARG A 96 -18.98 8.37 -4.91
CA ARG A 96 -19.57 7.81 -6.12
C ARG A 96 -18.69 8.03 -7.34
N SER A 97 -18.78 7.12 -8.30
CA SER A 97 -18.16 7.22 -9.61
C SER A 97 -19.23 7.29 -10.69
N VAL A 98 -18.90 7.91 -11.82
CA VAL A 98 -19.81 8.07 -12.97
C VAL A 98 -19.12 7.50 -14.20
N GLU A 99 -19.82 6.72 -15.02
CA GLU A 99 -19.30 6.21 -16.29
C GLU A 99 -18.73 7.34 -17.17
N GLY A 100 -17.60 7.08 -17.80
CA GLY A 100 -16.87 8.04 -18.62
C GLY A 100 -16.03 9.06 -17.85
N GLN A 101 -16.08 9.06 -16.52
CA GLN A 101 -15.32 9.98 -15.66
C GLN A 101 -14.14 9.27 -14.98
N GLU A 102 -13.05 9.99 -14.73
CA GLU A 102 -11.78 9.44 -14.23
C GLU A 102 -11.73 9.37 -12.70
N TYR A 103 -12.44 10.27 -12.00
CA TYR A 103 -12.27 10.52 -10.58
C TYR A 103 -13.58 10.36 -9.79
N GLY A 104 -13.43 10.01 -8.51
CA GLY A 104 -14.55 9.88 -7.58
C GLY A 104 -15.11 11.25 -7.15
N ILE A 105 -16.37 11.22 -6.73
CA ILE A 105 -17.12 12.36 -6.17
C ILE A 105 -17.38 12.05 -4.70
N GLN A 106 -16.92 12.91 -3.81
CA GLN A 106 -17.15 12.79 -2.37
C GLN A 106 -18.47 13.46 -2.01
N CYS A 107 -19.36 12.70 -1.39
CA CYS A 107 -20.72 13.11 -1.08
C CYS A 107 -21.02 12.89 0.41
N ARG A 108 -22.07 13.56 0.88
CA ARG A 108 -22.71 13.24 2.16
C ARG A 108 -24.22 13.43 2.10
N VAL A 109 -24.93 12.81 3.04
CA VAL A 109 -26.34 13.08 3.32
C VAL A 109 -26.56 13.14 4.82
N ARG A 110 -27.53 13.93 5.27
CA ARG A 110 -27.81 14.11 6.69
C ARG A 110 -28.26 12.78 7.32
N ALA A 111 -27.70 12.44 8.49
CA ALA A 111 -28.19 11.31 9.26
C ALA A 111 -29.46 11.69 10.04
N GLU A 112 -30.33 10.70 10.25
CA GLU A 112 -31.49 10.81 11.14
C GLU A 112 -31.16 10.17 12.49
N ASP A 113 -31.73 10.76 13.55
CA ASP A 113 -31.67 10.24 14.93
C ASP A 113 -33.09 9.89 15.36
N THR A 114 -33.50 8.67 15.03
CA THR A 114 -34.83 8.14 15.32
C THR A 114 -34.96 7.69 16.78
N GLY A 115 -33.84 7.49 17.47
CA GLY A 115 -33.78 6.98 18.84
C GLY A 115 -33.73 5.44 18.92
N ASP A 116 -33.81 4.75 17.78
CA ASP A 116 -33.49 3.32 17.67
C ASP A 116 -32.04 3.18 17.20
N ARG A 117 -31.17 2.72 18.11
CA ARG A 117 -29.72 2.67 17.88
C ARG A 117 -29.32 1.76 16.71
N VAL A 118 -30.13 0.76 16.33
CA VAL A 118 -29.79 -0.09 15.17
C VAL A 118 -30.24 0.58 13.86
N VAL A 119 -31.42 1.21 13.87
CA VAL A 119 -31.93 1.96 12.71
C VAL A 119 -31.03 3.16 12.41
N ASP A 120 -30.62 3.89 13.45
CA ASP A 120 -29.78 5.08 13.34
C ASP A 120 -28.41 4.74 12.71
N TRP A 121 -27.89 3.53 12.91
CA TRP A 121 -26.62 3.08 12.35
C TRP A 121 -26.77 2.17 11.11
N THR A 122 -27.98 2.08 10.56
CA THR A 122 -28.19 1.40 9.28
C THR A 122 -27.98 2.38 8.13
N PRO A 123 -27.02 2.12 7.21
CA PRO A 123 -26.74 3.02 6.10
C PRO A 123 -27.93 3.13 5.15
N PRO A 124 -28.14 4.30 4.50
CA PRO A 124 -29.15 4.43 3.46
C PRO A 124 -28.85 3.45 2.32
N ALA A 125 -29.91 2.90 1.73
CA ALA A 125 -29.79 1.94 0.65
C ALA A 125 -29.13 2.59 -0.58
N VAL A 126 -28.18 1.86 -1.15
CA VAL A 126 -27.43 2.30 -2.33
C VAL A 126 -27.97 1.56 -3.54
N GLU A 127 -28.60 2.28 -4.45
CA GLU A 127 -29.03 1.75 -5.74
C GLU A 127 -28.32 2.50 -6.87
N VAL A 128 -27.74 1.75 -7.81
CA VAL A 128 -26.98 2.32 -8.92
C VAL A 128 -27.89 3.17 -9.80
N GLY A 129 -27.47 4.42 -10.02
CA GLY A 129 -28.23 5.38 -10.82
C GLY A 129 -29.42 6.01 -10.10
N VAL A 130 -29.60 5.75 -8.80
CA VAL A 130 -30.61 6.38 -7.97
C VAL A 130 -29.92 7.40 -7.05
N ASP A 131 -30.32 8.67 -7.18
CA ASP A 131 -29.80 9.73 -6.32
C ASP A 131 -30.31 9.55 -4.88
N ILE A 132 -29.42 9.79 -3.90
CA ILE A 132 -29.81 9.82 -2.49
C ILE A 132 -30.47 11.18 -2.20
N PRO A 133 -31.73 11.22 -1.73
CA PRO A 133 -32.40 12.48 -1.45
C PRO A 133 -31.63 13.32 -0.41
N GLY A 134 -31.38 14.59 -0.75
CA GLY A 134 -30.61 15.49 0.13
C GLY A 134 -29.10 15.29 0.07
N GLU A 135 -28.56 14.63 -0.97
CA GLU A 135 -27.13 14.58 -1.24
C GLU A 135 -26.51 15.99 -1.31
N GLU A 136 -25.38 16.14 -0.62
CA GLU A 136 -24.46 17.28 -0.73
C GLU A 136 -23.11 16.81 -1.29
N ILE A 137 -22.62 17.47 -2.34
CA ILE A 137 -21.29 17.21 -2.90
C ILE A 137 -20.24 18.01 -2.12
N LEU A 138 -19.32 17.29 -1.47
CA LEU A 138 -18.17 17.88 -0.80
C LEU A 138 -17.11 18.29 -1.83
N LEU A 139 -16.70 17.34 -2.66
CA LEU A 139 -15.66 17.49 -3.66
C LEU A 139 -15.96 16.63 -4.90
N ASP A 140 -16.01 17.25 -6.07
CA ASP A 140 -16.04 16.52 -7.35
C ASP A 140 -14.63 16.50 -7.94
N GLY A 141 -13.97 15.34 -7.88
CA GLY A 141 -12.61 15.18 -8.40
C GLY A 141 -12.51 15.44 -9.91
N ASN A 142 -13.59 15.26 -10.68
CA ASN A 142 -13.58 15.50 -12.12
C ASN A 142 -13.59 16.99 -12.44
N VAL A 143 -14.33 17.78 -11.66
CA VAL A 143 -14.31 19.24 -11.75
C VAL A 143 -12.95 19.78 -11.33
N GLU A 144 -12.41 19.27 -10.21
CA GLU A 144 -11.10 19.69 -9.73
C GLU A 144 -9.96 19.30 -10.67
N ALA A 145 -10.03 18.15 -11.34
CA ALA A 145 -9.01 17.69 -12.28
C ALA A 145 -9.09 18.36 -13.66
N ALA A 146 -10.17 19.09 -13.96
CA ALA A 146 -10.42 19.60 -15.31
C ALA A 146 -9.28 20.50 -15.83
N GLY A 147 -8.69 20.12 -16.96
CA GLY A 147 -7.59 20.85 -17.60
C GLY A 147 -6.22 20.67 -16.94
N LYS A 148 -6.09 19.76 -15.98
CA LYS A 148 -4.84 19.45 -15.28
C LYS A 148 -4.27 18.11 -15.77
N PRO A 149 -2.94 17.98 -15.87
CA PRO A 149 -2.30 16.73 -16.34
C PRO A 149 -2.36 15.61 -15.30
N PHE A 150 -2.41 15.97 -14.01
CA PHE A 150 -2.51 15.05 -12.89
C PHE A 150 -3.50 15.59 -11.86
N PHE A 151 -4.13 14.70 -11.10
CA PHE A 151 -4.95 15.04 -9.95
C PHE A 151 -4.97 13.93 -8.90
N ALA A 152 -4.68 14.29 -7.65
CA ALA A 152 -4.86 13.44 -6.49
C ALA A 152 -5.36 14.25 -5.28
N VAL A 153 -6.05 13.56 -4.36
CA VAL A 153 -6.46 14.12 -3.07
C VAL A 153 -5.56 13.50 -2.00
N GLY A 154 -4.83 14.33 -1.24
CA GLY A 154 -3.89 13.89 -0.20
C GLY A 154 -4.48 13.86 1.22
N GLY A 155 -5.64 14.46 1.42
CA GLY A 155 -6.30 14.44 2.72
C GLY A 155 -7.60 15.22 2.68
N ALA A 156 -8.52 14.85 3.56
CA ALA A 156 -9.75 15.58 3.76
C ALA A 156 -10.28 15.41 5.20
N ALA A 157 -10.92 16.45 5.72
CA ALA A 157 -11.52 16.44 7.05
C ALA A 157 -12.79 17.29 7.07
N VAL A 158 -13.72 16.95 7.96
CA VAL A 158 -14.94 17.72 8.22
C VAL A 158 -14.99 18.04 9.71
N THR A 159 -15.41 19.26 10.05
CA THR A 159 -15.63 19.65 11.46
C THR A 159 -16.78 18.85 12.09
N ILE A 160 -16.77 18.68 13.41
CA ILE A 160 -17.80 17.89 14.14
C ILE A 160 -19.21 18.43 13.88
N ASP A 161 -19.36 19.75 13.78
CA ASP A 161 -20.63 20.41 13.47
C ASP A 161 -21.07 20.23 11.99
N GLY A 162 -20.20 19.68 11.15
CA GLY A 162 -20.45 19.45 9.72
C GLY A 162 -20.46 20.71 8.86
N ASN A 163 -19.92 21.83 9.33
CA ASN A 163 -20.01 23.11 8.61
C ASN A 163 -18.80 23.41 7.70
N LEU A 164 -17.61 22.89 8.01
CA LEU A 164 -16.40 23.15 7.23
C LEU A 164 -15.80 21.86 6.69
N TYR A 165 -15.28 21.90 5.47
CA TYR A 165 -14.58 20.81 4.81
C TYR A 165 -13.19 21.27 4.38
N ALA A 166 -12.15 20.67 4.95
CA ALA A 166 -10.78 20.85 4.49
C ALA A 166 -10.44 19.74 3.51
N TYR A 167 -9.75 20.08 2.42
CA TYR A 167 -9.25 19.11 1.43
C TYR A 167 -7.92 19.58 0.86
N ALA A 168 -7.01 18.64 0.61
CA ALA A 168 -5.72 18.92 0.00
C ALA A 168 -5.54 18.18 -1.33
N VAL A 169 -5.07 18.88 -2.35
CA VAL A 169 -4.95 18.37 -3.73
C VAL A 169 -3.54 18.54 -4.31
N ASP A 170 -3.10 17.55 -5.08
CA ASP A 170 -1.86 17.53 -5.86
C ASP A 170 -2.23 17.48 -7.34
N ASN A 171 -1.58 18.32 -8.16
CA ASN A 171 -1.80 18.40 -9.61
C ASN A 171 -0.53 18.14 -10.44
N ALA A 172 0.55 17.67 -9.81
CA ALA A 172 1.87 17.41 -10.40
C ALA A 172 2.36 15.97 -10.16
N GLY A 173 1.81 15.27 -9.17
CA GLY A 173 2.17 13.88 -8.83
C GLY A 173 3.44 13.76 -7.99
N ASP A 174 3.89 14.85 -7.37
CA ASP A 174 5.07 14.90 -6.49
C ASP A 174 4.71 14.75 -4.99
N GLU A 175 3.43 14.47 -4.71
CA GLU A 175 2.90 14.23 -3.36
C GLU A 175 3.06 15.46 -2.44
N ARG A 176 3.04 16.68 -3.01
CA ARG A 176 2.89 17.95 -2.30
C ARG A 176 1.53 18.56 -2.58
N PHE A 177 0.76 18.76 -1.51
CA PHE A 177 -0.64 19.14 -1.64
C PHE A 177 -0.87 20.61 -1.31
N THR A 178 -1.89 21.19 -1.93
CA THR A 178 -2.45 22.50 -1.54
C THR A 178 -3.75 22.27 -0.78
N LEU A 179 -3.77 22.63 0.50
CA LEU A 179 -4.93 22.54 1.38
C LEU A 179 -5.81 23.78 1.25
N ARG A 180 -7.11 23.54 1.12
CA ARG A 180 -8.17 24.56 1.06
C ARG A 180 -9.31 24.19 1.99
N ILE A 181 -10.09 25.19 2.40
CA ILE A 181 -11.27 25.02 3.26
C ILE A 181 -12.51 25.50 2.53
N LYS A 182 -13.57 24.70 2.54
CA LYS A 182 -14.89 25.02 2.00
C LYS A 182 -15.89 25.15 3.13
N ASP A 183 -16.65 26.25 3.14
CA ASP A 183 -17.83 26.39 3.98
C ASP A 183 -18.99 25.63 3.32
N LEU A 184 -19.43 24.56 3.96
CA LEU A 184 -20.47 23.69 3.41
C LEU A 184 -21.87 24.30 3.50
N ARG A 185 -22.04 25.39 4.25
CA ARG A 185 -23.33 26.10 4.38
C ARG A 185 -23.57 27.02 3.19
N THR A 186 -22.51 27.63 2.66
CA THR A 186 -22.58 28.57 1.53
C THR A 186 -22.07 27.97 0.22
N GLY A 187 -21.19 26.96 0.31
CA GLY A 187 -20.46 26.39 -0.81
C GLY A 187 -19.18 27.14 -1.16
N ASP A 188 -18.88 28.25 -0.47
CA ASP A 188 -17.71 29.09 -0.75
C ASP A 188 -16.42 28.44 -0.24
N VAL A 189 -15.34 28.60 -1.01
CA VAL A 189 -13.98 28.29 -0.55
C VAL A 189 -13.47 29.49 0.23
N LEU A 190 -13.04 29.27 1.47
CA LEU A 190 -12.49 30.30 2.35
C LEU A 190 -11.15 30.84 1.81
N PRO A 191 -10.72 32.05 2.22
CA PRO A 191 -9.47 32.64 1.76
C PRO A 191 -8.20 31.88 2.17
N ASP A 192 -8.30 31.03 3.20
CA ASP A 192 -7.22 30.23 3.76
C ASP A 192 -6.72 29.19 2.74
N VAL A 193 -5.44 29.26 2.40
CA VAL A 193 -4.75 28.35 1.48
C VAL A 193 -3.39 28.01 2.05
N ILE A 194 -3.13 26.71 2.28
CA ILE A 194 -1.86 26.23 2.83
C ILE A 194 -1.19 25.37 1.76
N GLU A 195 -0.05 25.83 1.25
CA GLU A 195 0.72 25.13 0.23
C GLU A 195 1.76 24.19 0.84
N ASN A 196 2.23 23.21 0.06
CA ASN A 196 3.29 22.28 0.43
C ASN A 196 2.98 21.45 1.69
N VAL A 197 1.73 21.06 1.88
CA VAL A 197 1.35 20.12 2.93
C VAL A 197 1.58 18.68 2.46
N PHE A 198 1.78 17.78 3.41
CA PHE A 198 1.84 16.35 3.21
C PHE A 198 0.45 15.71 3.39
N TYR A 199 0.36 14.38 3.31
CA TYR A 199 -0.85 13.65 3.67
C TYR A 199 -1.27 13.89 5.12
N GLY A 200 -2.58 13.76 5.36
CA GLY A 200 -3.16 13.87 6.69
C GLY A 200 -3.58 15.30 7.04
N ILE A 201 -4.87 15.44 7.38
CA ILE A 201 -5.49 16.71 7.79
C ILE A 201 -6.48 16.38 8.89
N SER A 202 -6.51 17.17 9.97
CA SER A 202 -7.57 17.06 10.98
C SER A 202 -7.96 18.41 11.52
N PHE A 203 -9.25 18.60 11.80
CA PHE A 203 -9.70 19.74 12.60
C PHE A 203 -9.51 19.46 14.08
N SER A 204 -9.27 20.50 14.87
CA SER A 204 -9.54 20.43 16.31
C SER A 204 -11.02 20.13 16.57
N PRO A 205 -11.39 19.51 17.71
CA PRO A 205 -12.78 19.16 17.99
C PRO A 205 -13.75 20.36 17.98
N ASP A 206 -13.26 21.55 18.33
CA ASP A 206 -14.03 22.81 18.29
C ASP A 206 -14.11 23.45 16.89
N GLY A 207 -13.41 22.89 15.91
CA GLY A 207 -13.36 23.37 14.53
C GLY A 207 -12.58 24.67 14.32
N SER A 208 -11.86 25.19 15.33
CA SER A 208 -11.15 26.46 15.25
C SER A 208 -9.78 26.37 14.59
N ARG A 209 -9.18 25.16 14.57
CA ARG A 209 -7.84 24.90 14.03
C ARG A 209 -7.80 23.71 13.08
N ILE A 210 -6.83 23.74 12.19
CA ILE A 210 -6.43 22.61 11.34
C ILE A 210 -5.03 22.18 11.72
N PHE A 211 -4.83 20.87 11.87
CA PHE A 211 -3.51 20.24 11.96
C PHE A 211 -3.14 19.64 10.61
N TYR A 212 -1.88 19.83 10.23
CA TYR A 212 -1.33 19.32 8.98
C TYR A 212 0.17 19.04 9.12
N THR A 213 0.68 18.18 8.24
CA THR A 213 2.10 17.82 8.21
C THR A 213 2.78 18.52 7.03
N VAL A 214 4.07 18.83 7.16
CA VAL A 214 4.92 19.25 6.03
C VAL A 214 6.16 18.35 5.93
N VAL A 215 6.69 18.23 4.72
CA VAL A 215 7.91 17.47 4.43
C VAL A 215 9.15 18.36 4.41
N ASP A 216 10.31 17.77 4.71
CA ASP A 216 11.62 18.39 4.51
C ASP A 216 12.10 18.24 3.05
N ASP A 217 13.33 18.70 2.77
CA ASP A 217 13.92 18.65 1.43
C ASP A 217 14.11 17.21 0.92
N SER A 218 14.23 16.23 1.83
CA SER A 218 14.28 14.79 1.54
C SER A 218 12.88 14.15 1.47
N TRP A 219 11.82 14.93 1.31
CA TRP A 219 10.44 14.44 1.21
C TRP A 219 9.95 13.67 2.47
N ARG A 220 10.64 13.79 3.60
CA ARG A 220 10.25 13.13 4.85
C ARG A 220 9.30 14.03 5.64
N PRO A 221 8.14 13.53 6.11
CA PRO A 221 7.30 14.31 7.02
C PRO A 221 8.02 14.51 8.34
N TYR A 222 8.27 15.77 8.70
CA TYR A 222 9.11 16.13 9.84
C TYR A 222 8.50 17.18 10.76
N GLN A 223 7.46 17.89 10.32
CA GLN A 223 6.78 18.89 11.14
C GLN A 223 5.27 18.68 11.13
N VAL A 224 4.67 18.70 12.32
CA VAL A 224 3.23 18.89 12.49
C VAL A 224 2.99 20.34 12.87
N LYS A 225 2.13 21.01 12.09
CA LYS A 225 1.77 22.41 12.29
C LYS A 225 0.28 22.55 12.60
N SER A 226 -0.09 23.66 13.23
CA SER A 226 -1.48 24.06 13.40
C SER A 226 -1.75 25.43 12.77
N HIS A 227 -2.86 25.51 12.04
CA HIS A 227 -3.38 26.71 11.42
C HIS A 227 -4.65 27.15 12.13
N VAL A 228 -4.72 28.41 12.56
CA VAL A 228 -5.95 29.03 13.09
C VAL A 228 -6.70 29.64 11.91
N LEU A 229 -7.98 29.28 11.74
CA LEU A 229 -8.76 29.76 10.60
C LEU A 229 -8.85 31.30 10.58
N GLY A 230 -8.57 31.89 9.40
CA GLY A 230 -8.62 33.33 9.15
C GLY A 230 -7.33 34.09 9.51
N THR A 231 -6.29 33.41 9.99
CA THR A 231 -4.97 34.04 10.23
C THR A 231 -4.02 33.81 9.06
N PRO A 232 -2.99 34.65 8.85
CA PRO A 232 -1.96 34.37 7.85
C PRO A 232 -1.23 33.06 8.14
N VAL A 233 -0.99 32.23 7.12
CA VAL A 233 -0.24 30.96 7.25
C VAL A 233 1.18 31.15 7.81
N SER A 234 1.77 32.33 7.65
CA SER A 234 3.05 32.68 8.26
C SER A 234 3.02 32.74 9.80
N GLU A 235 1.83 32.76 10.40
CA GLU A 235 1.62 32.75 11.85
C GLU A 235 1.33 31.33 12.39
N ASP A 236 1.30 30.31 11.51
CA ASP A 236 1.04 28.93 11.91
C ASP A 236 2.08 28.41 12.90
N GLU A 237 1.60 27.71 13.92
CA GLU A 237 2.41 27.19 15.01
C GLU A 237 2.98 25.81 14.67
N VAL A 238 4.27 25.61 14.90
CA VAL A 238 4.88 24.26 14.87
C VAL A 238 4.56 23.55 16.17
N ILE A 239 3.68 22.55 16.12
CA ILE A 239 3.32 21.71 17.26
C ILE A 239 4.49 20.80 17.63
N TYR A 240 5.14 20.21 16.63
CA TYR A 240 6.31 19.37 16.81
C TYR A 240 7.18 19.34 15.55
N GLN A 241 8.49 19.15 15.75
CA GLN A 241 9.48 18.95 14.71
C GLN A 241 10.35 17.73 15.06
N GLU A 242 10.53 16.83 14.10
CA GLU A 242 11.39 15.66 14.19
C GLU A 242 12.68 15.87 13.40
N ASP A 243 13.80 16.05 14.11
CA ASP A 243 15.11 16.34 13.52
C ASP A 243 15.89 15.08 13.14
N ASP A 244 15.53 13.89 13.64
CA ASP A 244 16.16 12.65 13.22
C ASP A 244 15.64 12.23 11.85
N VAL A 245 16.51 12.30 10.84
CA VAL A 245 16.20 11.95 9.44
C VAL A 245 15.80 10.48 9.24
N ALA A 246 16.08 9.61 10.22
CA ALA A 246 15.65 8.21 10.21
C ALA A 246 14.27 8.00 10.86
N MET A 247 13.54 9.07 11.20
CA MET A 247 12.23 8.99 11.85
C MET A 247 11.14 9.59 10.98
N TRP A 248 10.06 8.82 10.80
CA TRP A 248 8.83 9.27 10.15
C TRP A 248 7.88 9.89 11.19
N LEU A 249 7.40 11.10 10.93
CA LEU A 249 6.40 11.77 11.76
C LEU A 249 5.01 11.72 11.12
N GLY A 250 4.02 11.29 11.89
CA GLY A 250 2.61 11.38 11.55
C GLY A 250 1.78 11.89 12.72
N PHE A 251 0.49 12.14 12.47
CA PHE A 251 -0.46 12.43 13.53
C PHE A 251 -1.85 11.91 13.18
N GLU A 252 -2.65 11.70 14.22
CA GLU A 252 -4.07 11.42 14.14
C GLU A 252 -4.82 11.98 15.36
N LEU A 253 -6.15 11.88 15.36
CA LEU A 253 -6.95 12.12 16.55
C LEU A 253 -7.20 10.79 17.26
N SER A 254 -7.19 10.79 18.60
CA SER A 254 -7.71 9.64 19.35
C SER A 254 -9.17 9.38 18.95
N ALA A 255 -9.64 8.14 19.10
CA ALA A 255 -10.99 7.72 18.72
C ALA A 255 -12.07 8.58 19.41
N ASP A 256 -11.85 8.92 20.68
CA ASP A 256 -12.71 9.82 21.47
C ASP A 256 -12.49 11.33 21.20
N ARG A 257 -11.56 11.65 20.29
CA ARG A 257 -11.15 13.00 19.84
C ARG A 257 -10.70 13.93 20.98
N ARG A 258 -10.20 13.37 22.09
CA ARG A 258 -9.66 14.16 23.22
C ARG A 258 -8.19 14.52 23.06
N HIS A 259 -7.46 13.76 22.22
CA HIS A 259 -6.04 13.96 21.98
C HIS A 259 -5.72 14.08 20.49
N LEU A 260 -4.72 14.90 20.20
CA LEU A 260 -3.89 14.75 18.99
C LEU A 260 -2.75 13.79 19.35
N VAL A 261 -2.66 12.69 18.62
CA VAL A 261 -1.67 11.63 18.80
C VAL A 261 -0.60 11.80 17.73
N LEU A 262 0.63 12.12 18.13
CA LEU A 262 1.79 12.20 17.23
C LEU A 262 2.54 10.89 17.28
N SER A 263 2.67 10.24 16.13
CA SER A 263 3.39 8.98 15.97
C SER A 263 4.72 9.24 15.29
N ILE A 264 5.81 8.93 15.98
CA ILE A 264 7.18 9.11 15.49
C ILE A 264 7.84 7.74 15.47
N GLY A 265 8.43 7.32 14.36
CA GLY A 265 9.14 6.06 14.39
C GLY A 265 9.72 5.60 13.08
N CYS A 266 10.31 4.43 13.17
CA CYS A 266 10.86 3.66 12.08
C CYS A 266 10.39 2.21 12.22
N SER A 267 10.77 1.30 11.32
CA SER A 267 10.30 -0.09 11.42
C SER A 267 10.85 -0.88 12.62
N GLU A 268 11.75 -0.33 13.44
CA GLU A 268 12.35 -1.01 14.61
C GLU A 268 11.85 -0.51 15.97
N PHE A 269 11.51 0.77 16.07
CA PHE A 269 11.03 1.38 17.32
C PHE A 269 10.26 2.67 17.01
N SER A 270 9.47 3.11 17.98
CA SER A 270 8.64 4.30 17.88
C SER A 270 8.60 5.08 19.19
N GLU A 271 8.02 6.28 19.11
CA GLU A 271 7.69 7.17 20.20
C GLU A 271 6.37 7.87 19.84
N THR A 272 5.41 7.80 20.75
CA THR A 272 4.12 8.49 20.65
C THR A 272 4.10 9.65 21.61
N ARG A 273 3.65 10.81 21.13
CA ARG A 273 3.41 12.00 21.95
C ARG A 273 1.95 12.41 21.89
N LEU A 274 1.38 12.81 23.02
CA LEU A 274 -0.02 13.16 23.15
C LEU A 274 -0.16 14.66 23.45
N LEU A 275 -1.04 15.34 22.72
CA LEU A 275 -1.47 16.70 23.02
C LEU A 275 -2.96 16.69 23.35
N ARG A 276 -3.32 17.26 24.49
CA ARG A 276 -4.72 17.34 24.95
C ARG A 276 -5.42 18.57 24.41
N PHE A 277 -6.60 18.41 23.81
CA PHE A 277 -7.39 19.55 23.32
C PHE A 277 -7.97 20.42 24.44
N ASP A 278 -8.20 19.86 25.64
CA ASP A 278 -8.70 20.61 26.80
C ASP A 278 -7.60 21.35 27.59
N ALA A 279 -6.32 21.15 27.22
CA ALA A 279 -5.17 21.68 27.93
C ALA A 279 -3.97 21.91 26.98
N LEU A 280 -4.19 22.59 25.85
CA LEU A 280 -3.14 22.85 24.84
C LEU A 280 -1.89 23.51 25.44
N ASP A 281 -2.04 24.41 26.41
CA ASP A 281 -0.94 25.08 27.11
C ASP A 281 -0.03 24.13 27.92
N ALA A 282 -0.49 22.90 28.21
CA ALA A 282 0.32 21.88 28.88
C ALA A 282 1.35 21.23 27.93
N GLY A 283 1.20 21.40 26.62
CA GLY A 283 2.09 20.86 25.60
C GLY A 283 1.99 19.34 25.42
N LEU A 284 2.97 18.79 24.71
CA LEU A 284 3.06 17.35 24.40
C LEU A 284 3.59 16.54 25.59
N SER A 285 2.95 15.40 25.88
CA SER A 285 3.47 14.38 26.78
C SER A 285 3.95 13.16 26.00
N THR A 286 5.11 12.60 26.35
CA THR A 286 5.62 11.36 25.73
C THR A 286 5.06 10.14 26.43
N VAL A 287 4.59 9.13 25.67
CA VAL A 287 4.10 7.87 26.23
C VAL A 287 5.27 6.96 26.63
N ILE A 288 6.07 6.52 25.67
CA ILE A 288 7.31 5.75 25.88
C ILE A 288 8.39 6.40 25.03
N SER A 289 9.56 6.65 25.62
CA SER A 289 10.71 7.23 24.91
C SER A 289 11.23 6.25 23.86
N ARG A 290 11.61 6.75 22.68
CA ARG A 290 12.29 5.95 21.65
C ARG A 290 13.61 5.31 22.12
N GLU A 291 14.22 5.86 23.17
CA GLU A 291 15.45 5.32 23.77
C GLU A 291 15.27 3.90 24.30
N GLU A 292 14.03 3.50 24.63
CA GLU A 292 13.68 2.16 25.07
C GLU A 292 13.67 1.14 23.91
N ARG A 293 13.73 1.62 22.66
CA ARG A 293 13.75 0.80 21.43
C ARG A 293 12.59 -0.20 21.33
N ILE A 294 11.41 0.24 21.75
CA ILE A 294 10.16 -0.51 21.63
C ILE A 294 9.40 0.00 20.40
N LEU A 295 8.90 -0.91 19.58
CA LEU A 295 7.93 -0.59 18.55
C LEU A 295 6.53 -0.71 19.17
N TYR A 296 5.79 0.39 19.16
CA TYR A 296 4.45 0.45 19.70
C TYR A 296 3.57 1.52 19.03
N GLU A 297 2.27 1.33 19.19
CA GLU A 297 1.20 2.31 18.93
C GLU A 297 0.46 2.57 20.24
N ALA A 298 -0.06 3.78 20.43
CA ALA A 298 -0.77 4.16 21.65
C ALA A 298 -2.06 4.93 21.35
N GLU A 299 -3.16 4.45 21.91
CA GLU A 299 -4.50 5.01 21.75
C GLU A 299 -5.04 5.44 23.13
N PRO A 300 -5.04 6.74 23.47
CA PRO A 300 -5.60 7.23 24.72
C PRO A 300 -7.13 7.32 24.64
N PHE A 301 -7.82 6.83 25.66
CA PHE A 301 -9.29 6.83 25.69
C PHE A 301 -9.85 6.87 27.13
N LEU A 302 -11.18 6.96 27.25
CA LEU A 302 -11.88 6.78 28.52
C LEU A 302 -12.34 5.34 28.68
N LEU A 303 -11.76 4.63 29.64
CA LEU A 303 -12.21 3.31 30.04
C LEU A 303 -13.34 3.45 31.06
N THR A 304 -14.48 2.81 30.78
CA THR A 304 -15.62 2.78 31.71
C THR A 304 -15.60 1.48 32.48
N ASP A 305 -15.52 1.54 33.81
CA ASP A 305 -15.55 0.36 34.66
C ASP A 305 -16.97 -0.24 34.80
N ALA A 306 -17.07 -1.39 35.46
CA ALA A 306 -18.36 -2.06 35.69
C ALA A 306 -19.34 -1.24 36.57
N ALA A 307 -18.86 -0.24 37.31
CA ALA A 307 -19.67 0.68 38.10
C ALA A 307 -20.08 1.95 37.31
N GLY A 308 -19.62 2.10 36.07
CA GLY A 308 -19.88 3.25 35.21
C GLY A 308 -18.94 4.44 35.46
N ALA A 309 -17.89 4.27 36.25
CA ALA A 309 -16.88 5.31 36.43
C ALA A 309 -15.92 5.33 35.23
N GLN A 310 -15.62 6.52 34.73
CA GLN A 310 -14.68 6.71 33.63
C GLN A 310 -13.30 7.10 34.16
N THR A 311 -12.28 6.36 33.75
CA THR A 311 -10.87 6.66 34.01
C THR A 311 -10.11 6.79 32.70
N GLU A 312 -9.06 7.61 32.69
CA GLU A 312 -8.17 7.67 31.54
C GLU A 312 -7.33 6.39 31.48
N ALA A 313 -7.22 5.83 30.28
CA ALA A 313 -6.37 4.70 29.98
C ALA A 313 -5.68 4.93 28.64
N ILE A 314 -4.54 4.26 28.44
CA ILE A 314 -3.85 4.21 27.16
C ILE A 314 -3.79 2.75 26.75
N LEU A 315 -4.38 2.44 25.61
CA LEU A 315 -4.20 1.15 24.97
C LEU A 315 -2.86 1.18 24.22
N VAL A 316 -2.00 0.21 24.48
CA VAL A 316 -0.69 0.12 23.84
C VAL A 316 -0.57 -1.22 23.12
N THR A 317 -0.43 -1.19 21.80
CA THR A 317 0.00 -2.36 21.01
C THR A 317 1.52 -2.30 20.93
N HIS A 318 2.25 -3.27 21.49
CA HIS A 318 3.71 -3.17 21.60
C HIS A 318 4.44 -4.49 21.39
N ASN A 319 5.70 -4.39 20.94
CA ASN A 319 6.61 -5.52 20.80
C ASN A 319 7.52 -5.79 22.02
N LYS A 320 7.37 -5.03 23.11
CA LYS A 320 8.15 -5.23 24.35
C LYS A 320 7.99 -6.67 24.84
N ASP A 321 9.08 -7.44 24.79
CA ASP A 321 9.12 -8.87 25.12
C ASP A 321 8.12 -9.74 24.32
N ALA A 322 7.69 -9.26 23.14
CA ALA A 322 6.66 -9.87 22.29
C ALA A 322 6.92 -9.59 20.82
N ILE A 323 7.69 -10.44 20.14
CA ILE A 323 8.08 -10.21 18.74
C ILE A 323 6.88 -10.03 17.81
N ASN A 324 5.80 -10.77 18.05
CA ASN A 324 4.53 -10.66 17.33
C ASN A 324 3.52 -9.69 17.95
N SER A 325 4.03 -8.79 18.79
CA SER A 325 3.26 -7.82 19.57
C SER A 325 2.24 -8.44 20.54
N MET A 326 1.82 -7.62 21.50
CA MET A 326 0.72 -7.88 22.42
C MET A 326 -0.01 -6.56 22.68
N VAL A 327 -1.19 -6.60 23.30
CA VAL A 327 -1.95 -5.40 23.66
C VAL A 327 -2.04 -5.27 25.18
N SER A 328 -1.72 -4.10 25.71
CA SER A 328 -1.77 -3.79 27.14
C SER A 328 -2.52 -2.49 27.42
N LEU A 329 -3.16 -2.41 28.59
CA LEU A 329 -3.69 -1.18 29.15
C LEU A 329 -2.65 -0.55 30.10
N VAL A 330 -2.47 0.75 29.96
CA VAL A 330 -1.57 1.56 30.77
C VAL A 330 -2.36 2.68 31.44
N ASP A 331 -2.22 2.81 32.75
CA ASP A 331 -2.69 3.98 33.49
C ASP A 331 -1.74 5.16 33.19
N PRO A 332 -2.22 6.33 32.74
CA PRO A 332 -1.35 7.47 32.42
C PRO A 332 -0.42 7.91 33.56
N THR A 333 -0.77 7.61 34.82
CA THR A 333 0.11 7.90 35.98
C THR A 333 1.37 7.05 36.00
N GLU A 334 1.38 5.88 35.33
CA GLU A 334 2.56 5.04 35.18
C GLU A 334 3.63 5.71 34.30
N LEU A 335 3.24 6.58 33.36
CA LEU A 335 4.16 7.25 32.44
C LEU A 335 5.14 8.20 33.16
N ALA A 336 4.85 8.57 34.41
CA ALA A 336 5.76 9.36 35.25
C ALA A 336 6.91 8.52 35.85
N LYS A 337 6.87 7.18 35.71
CA LYS A 337 7.87 6.25 36.25
C LYS A 337 8.83 5.78 35.13
N PRO A 338 10.08 5.40 35.47
CA PRO A 338 10.95 4.69 34.54
C PRO A 338 10.27 3.42 34.00
N LEU A 339 10.50 3.07 32.73
CA LEU A 339 9.81 1.93 32.07
C LEU A 339 9.92 0.63 32.88
N ALA A 340 11.08 0.36 33.48
CA ALA A 340 11.32 -0.84 34.29
C ALA A 340 10.45 -0.93 35.57
N GLU A 341 9.88 0.19 36.02
CA GLU A 341 9.01 0.29 37.21
C GLU A 341 7.53 0.44 36.84
N GLN A 342 7.21 0.55 35.54
CA GLN A 342 5.82 0.66 35.09
C GLN A 342 5.11 -0.68 35.17
N HIS A 343 3.84 -0.63 35.56
CA HIS A 343 2.96 -1.79 35.57
C HIS A 343 1.88 -1.66 34.50
N TRP A 344 1.91 -2.57 33.52
CA TRP A 344 0.93 -2.62 32.45
C TRP A 344 0.05 -3.86 32.58
N THR A 345 -1.22 -3.74 32.22
CA THR A 345 -2.17 -4.84 32.26
C THR A 345 -2.32 -5.41 30.85
N THR A 346 -1.73 -6.57 30.57
CA THR A 346 -1.89 -7.24 29.27
C THR A 346 -3.34 -7.72 29.09
N VAL A 347 -3.94 -7.38 27.96
CA VAL A 347 -5.33 -7.71 27.60
C VAL A 347 -5.44 -8.63 26.39
N VAL A 348 -4.44 -8.60 25.50
CA VAL A 348 -4.24 -9.59 24.44
C VAL A 348 -2.80 -10.07 24.55
N GLU A 349 -2.61 -11.36 24.84
CA GLU A 349 -1.29 -11.94 25.06
C GLU A 349 -0.49 -12.16 23.76
N HIS A 350 0.83 -12.18 23.90
CA HIS A 350 1.74 -12.53 22.81
C HIS A 350 1.59 -14.00 22.37
N SER A 351 1.76 -14.24 21.07
CA SER A 351 1.84 -15.59 20.50
C SER A 351 2.91 -15.67 19.41
N ASP A 352 3.71 -16.75 19.42
CA ASP A 352 4.68 -17.01 18.33
C ASP A 352 4.00 -17.30 16.98
N GLN A 353 2.69 -17.60 16.98
CA GLN A 353 1.93 -17.98 15.78
C GLN A 353 0.95 -16.92 15.30
N VAL A 354 0.66 -15.90 16.12
CA VAL A 354 -0.34 -14.88 15.82
C VAL A 354 0.30 -13.52 16.00
N ARG A 355 0.34 -12.74 14.91
CA ARG A 355 0.82 -11.35 14.93
C ARG A 355 -0.35 -10.43 15.26
N VAL A 356 -0.22 -9.61 16.29
CA VAL A 356 -1.11 -8.46 16.49
C VAL A 356 -0.61 -7.35 15.56
N ASN A 357 -1.44 -6.95 14.59
CA ASN A 357 -1.10 -5.89 13.63
C ASN A 357 -1.34 -4.50 14.23
N GLY A 358 -2.40 -4.36 15.04
CA GLY A 358 -2.82 -3.11 15.64
C GLY A 358 -4.12 -3.28 16.40
N ALA A 359 -4.49 -2.27 17.19
CA ALA A 359 -5.73 -2.28 17.96
C ALA A 359 -6.29 -0.86 18.12
N GLY A 360 -7.62 -0.75 18.17
CA GLY A 360 -8.33 0.49 18.42
C GLY A 360 -9.57 0.24 19.27
N VAL A 361 -10.30 1.31 19.60
CA VAL A 361 -11.45 1.23 20.50
C VAL A 361 -12.69 1.91 19.92
N THR A 362 -13.85 1.36 20.26
CA THR A 362 -15.12 2.09 20.33
C THR A 362 -15.39 2.44 21.79
N SER A 363 -16.50 3.14 22.08
CA SER A 363 -16.93 3.41 23.45
C SER A 363 -17.30 2.15 24.24
N THR A 364 -17.39 0.99 23.58
CA THR A 364 -17.83 -0.28 24.20
C THR A 364 -16.91 -1.46 23.94
N HIS A 365 -16.09 -1.44 22.89
CA HIS A 365 -15.27 -2.59 22.49
C HIS A 365 -13.84 -2.21 22.12
N LEU A 366 -12.90 -3.09 22.49
CA LEU A 366 -11.58 -3.19 21.89
C LEU A 366 -11.70 -3.96 20.57
N VAL A 367 -11.10 -3.44 19.50
CA VAL A 367 -11.05 -4.06 18.18
C VAL A 367 -9.59 -4.31 17.83
N VAL A 368 -9.24 -5.55 17.48
CA VAL A 368 -7.86 -6.00 17.29
C VAL A 368 -7.73 -6.60 15.89
N SER A 369 -6.79 -6.09 15.09
CA SER A 369 -6.37 -6.77 13.86
C SER A 369 -5.27 -7.77 14.21
N VAL A 370 -5.50 -9.02 13.83
CA VAL A 370 -4.54 -10.11 14.04
C VAL A 370 -4.27 -10.82 12.72
N ARG A 371 -3.07 -11.40 12.61
CA ARG A 371 -2.67 -12.23 11.47
C ARG A 371 -2.30 -13.63 11.95
N LYS A 372 -2.87 -14.62 11.27
CA LYS A 372 -2.60 -16.04 11.51
C LYS A 372 -2.75 -16.81 10.21
N ASP A 373 -1.86 -17.76 9.96
CA ASP A 373 -1.89 -18.60 8.76
C ASP A 373 -1.98 -17.76 7.48
N THR A 374 -1.10 -16.77 7.30
CA THR A 374 -1.01 -15.87 6.13
C THR A 374 -2.23 -14.98 5.83
N ILE A 375 -3.22 -14.89 6.72
CA ILE A 375 -4.39 -14.04 6.52
C ILE A 375 -4.62 -13.08 7.69
N GLU A 376 -5.18 -11.92 7.38
CA GLU A 376 -5.66 -10.96 8.38
C GLU A 376 -7.08 -11.31 8.87
N ARG A 377 -7.31 -11.11 10.16
CA ARG A 377 -8.58 -11.33 10.87
C ARG A 377 -8.83 -10.21 11.88
N VAL A 378 -10.08 -10.07 12.29
CA VAL A 378 -10.50 -9.10 13.30
C VAL A 378 -11.05 -9.83 14.51
N GLN A 379 -10.56 -9.46 15.70
CA GLN A 379 -11.10 -9.87 16.99
C GLN A 379 -11.74 -8.67 17.68
N VAL A 380 -12.82 -8.89 18.42
CA VAL A 380 -13.41 -7.86 19.28
C VAL A 380 -13.56 -8.37 20.71
N LEU A 381 -13.30 -7.48 21.68
CA LEU A 381 -13.47 -7.75 23.11
C LEU A 381 -14.29 -6.62 23.73
N PRO A 382 -15.23 -6.90 24.65
CA PRO A 382 -15.89 -5.85 25.41
C PRO A 382 -14.87 -5.05 26.24
N LEU A 383 -15.04 -3.72 26.30
CA LEU A 383 -14.29 -2.88 27.25
C LEU A 383 -14.72 -3.13 28.70
N ALA A 384 -15.97 -3.55 28.91
CA ALA A 384 -16.47 -3.91 30.23
C ALA A 384 -15.71 -5.14 30.78
N GLY A 385 -15.01 -4.96 31.89
CA GLY A 385 -14.16 -6.00 32.50
C GLY A 385 -12.81 -6.20 31.81
N LEU A 386 -12.46 -5.39 30.79
CA LEU A 386 -11.17 -5.49 30.11
C LEU A 386 -10.02 -5.28 31.11
N GLY A 387 -9.04 -6.19 31.11
CA GLY A 387 -7.92 -6.18 32.05
C GLY A 387 -8.26 -6.64 33.47
N THR A 388 -9.47 -7.14 33.73
CA THR A 388 -9.86 -7.73 35.03
C THR A 388 -10.13 -9.24 34.89
N PRO A 389 -10.30 -9.98 35.99
CA PRO A 389 -10.69 -11.39 35.94
C PRO A 389 -12.04 -11.66 35.23
N GLU A 390 -12.84 -10.62 35.00
CA GLU A 390 -14.12 -10.66 34.30
C GLU A 390 -14.01 -10.39 32.79
N GLN A 391 -12.80 -10.21 32.24
CA GLN A 391 -12.57 -9.99 30.82
C GLN A 391 -13.25 -11.08 29.98
N GLY A 392 -14.01 -10.66 28.96
CA GLY A 392 -14.64 -11.57 28.00
C GLY A 392 -13.63 -12.19 27.03
N GLU A 393 -13.98 -13.37 26.50
CA GLU A 393 -13.22 -14.00 25.41
C GLU A 393 -13.33 -13.18 24.11
N PRO A 394 -12.28 -13.17 23.27
CA PRO A 394 -12.34 -12.52 21.97
C PRO A 394 -13.36 -13.20 21.05
N VAL A 395 -14.12 -12.37 20.33
CA VAL A 395 -15.07 -12.82 19.30
C VAL A 395 -14.50 -12.50 17.93
N GLU A 396 -14.46 -13.50 17.04
CA GLU A 396 -14.08 -13.35 15.64
C GLU A 396 -15.31 -13.51 14.73
N PRO A 397 -15.54 -12.60 13.77
CA PRO A 397 -16.51 -12.82 12.70
C PRO A 397 -16.11 -14.04 11.86
N ALA A 398 -17.04 -14.95 11.63
CA ALA A 398 -16.78 -16.19 10.90
C ALA A 398 -16.95 -16.00 9.38
N PHE A 399 -15.95 -16.47 8.62
CA PHE A 399 -15.98 -16.53 7.16
C PHE A 399 -15.67 -17.97 6.70
N GLU A 400 -16.27 -18.40 5.57
CA GLU A 400 -16.19 -19.79 5.11
C GLU A 400 -14.91 -20.12 4.32
N GLU A 401 -14.30 -19.14 3.65
CA GLU A 401 -13.10 -19.35 2.82
C GLU A 401 -11.85 -19.50 3.69
N GLU A 402 -10.84 -20.26 3.23
CA GLU A 402 -9.54 -20.36 3.91
C GLU A 402 -8.62 -19.17 3.58
N LEU A 403 -8.66 -18.71 2.32
CA LEU A 403 -7.78 -17.67 1.78
C LEU A 403 -8.58 -16.39 1.55
N TYR A 404 -8.81 -15.64 2.62
CA TYR A 404 -9.50 -14.36 2.58
C TYR A 404 -8.69 -13.27 3.29
N THR A 405 -9.19 -12.05 3.22
CA THR A 405 -8.75 -10.92 4.04
C THR A 405 -9.99 -10.24 4.59
N ALA A 406 -10.02 -10.09 5.92
CA ALA A 406 -11.06 -9.35 6.61
C ALA A 406 -10.41 -8.33 7.54
N GLY A 407 -10.75 -7.05 7.35
CA GLY A 407 -10.17 -5.94 8.10
C GLY A 407 -11.22 -4.89 8.44
N VAL A 408 -10.93 -4.07 9.45
CA VAL A 408 -11.78 -2.93 9.82
C VAL A 408 -11.61 -1.83 8.79
N ALA A 409 -12.69 -1.43 8.12
CA ALA A 409 -12.68 -0.34 7.15
C ALA A 409 -13.10 1.01 7.76
N GLY A 410 -13.69 0.99 8.96
CA GLY A 410 -14.03 2.19 9.71
C GLY A 410 -14.93 1.90 10.90
N SER A 411 -14.83 2.73 11.93
CA SER A 411 -15.73 2.74 13.07
C SER A 411 -15.80 4.17 13.61
N ASP A 412 -17.01 4.62 13.92
CA ASP A 412 -17.17 5.81 14.75
C ASP A 412 -17.16 5.36 16.21
N TYR A 413 -16.59 6.19 17.10
CA TYR A 413 -16.38 5.81 18.49
C TYR A 413 -17.67 5.37 19.18
N GLU A 414 -18.81 5.99 18.88
CA GLU A 414 -20.10 5.63 19.51
C GLU A 414 -20.90 4.58 18.72
N ALA A 415 -20.34 4.02 17.64
CA ALA A 415 -21.05 3.08 16.79
C ALA A 415 -21.30 1.74 17.52
N PRO A 416 -22.52 1.18 17.47
CA PRO A 416 -22.78 -0.21 17.88
C PRO A 416 -22.29 -1.24 16.85
N VAL A 417 -21.72 -0.77 15.73
CA VAL A 417 -21.22 -1.59 14.64
C VAL A 417 -19.81 -1.13 14.27
N ILE A 418 -19.01 -2.05 13.73
CA ILE A 418 -17.79 -1.71 13.00
C ILE A 418 -17.99 -2.07 11.54
N ARG A 419 -17.50 -1.22 10.64
CA ARG A 419 -17.48 -1.54 9.22
C ARG A 419 -16.31 -2.44 8.92
N MET A 420 -16.59 -3.57 8.28
CA MET A 420 -15.57 -4.51 7.83
C MET A 420 -15.53 -4.58 6.31
N GLY A 421 -14.31 -4.57 5.77
CA GLY A 421 -14.03 -4.99 4.41
C GLY A 421 -13.71 -6.48 4.41
N TYR A 422 -14.23 -7.21 3.43
CA TYR A 422 -13.91 -8.62 3.18
C TYR A 422 -13.65 -8.84 1.70
N THR A 423 -12.63 -9.61 1.38
CA THR A 423 -12.40 -10.09 0.01
C THR A 423 -11.63 -11.41 0.04
N SER A 424 -11.67 -12.15 -1.06
CA SER A 424 -10.78 -13.28 -1.32
C SER A 424 -10.26 -13.17 -2.75
N TYR A 425 -9.50 -14.16 -3.22
CA TYR A 425 -9.05 -14.16 -4.61
C TYR A 425 -10.19 -14.21 -5.64
N PHE A 426 -11.34 -14.80 -5.28
CA PHE A 426 -12.50 -14.98 -6.18
C PHE A 426 -13.84 -14.57 -5.54
N THR A 427 -13.83 -14.01 -4.34
CA THR A 427 -14.96 -13.28 -3.78
C THR A 427 -14.70 -11.78 -3.93
N PRO A 428 -15.50 -11.06 -4.75
CA PRO A 428 -15.38 -9.61 -4.92
C PRO A 428 -15.47 -8.89 -3.58
N SER A 429 -14.99 -7.65 -3.54
CA SER A 429 -15.00 -6.84 -2.32
C SER A 429 -16.40 -6.74 -1.73
N ARG A 430 -16.54 -7.19 -0.48
CA ARG A 430 -17.74 -7.08 0.34
C ARG A 430 -17.53 -6.08 1.46
N VAL A 431 -18.58 -5.33 1.75
CA VAL A 431 -18.65 -4.44 2.90
C VAL A 431 -19.72 -4.97 3.85
N TYR A 432 -19.32 -5.22 5.08
CA TYR A 432 -20.19 -5.65 6.16
C TYR A 432 -20.30 -4.57 7.24
N ASP A 433 -21.44 -4.52 7.90
CA ASP A 433 -21.48 -4.06 9.29
C ASP A 433 -21.40 -5.27 10.20
N PHE A 434 -20.42 -5.28 11.07
CA PHE A 434 -20.38 -6.22 12.16
C PHE A 434 -21.00 -5.57 13.39
N VAL A 435 -22.19 -6.02 13.76
CA VAL A 435 -22.85 -5.63 15.00
C VAL A 435 -22.03 -6.18 16.16
N LEU A 436 -21.55 -5.28 17.01
CA LEU A 436 -20.65 -5.62 18.09
C LEU A 436 -21.35 -6.55 19.10
N PRO A 437 -20.64 -7.56 19.64
CA PRO A 437 -21.22 -8.48 20.60
C PRO A 437 -21.83 -7.80 21.83
N THR A 438 -22.92 -8.34 22.34
CA THR A 438 -23.51 -7.94 23.63
C THR A 438 -23.85 -9.17 24.46
N ALA A 439 -24.34 -8.99 25.68
CA ALA A 439 -24.83 -10.10 26.49
C ALA A 439 -25.98 -10.85 25.80
N GLU A 440 -26.81 -10.14 25.04
CA GLU A 440 -27.92 -10.70 24.25
C GLU A 440 -27.49 -11.26 22.89
N LEU A 441 -26.39 -10.73 22.32
CA LEU A 441 -25.82 -11.14 21.04
C LEU A 441 -24.32 -11.50 21.21
N PRO A 442 -23.99 -12.61 21.88
CA PRO A 442 -22.60 -12.90 22.28
C PRO A 442 -21.64 -13.18 21.12
N ALA A 443 -22.15 -13.51 19.92
CA ALA A 443 -21.34 -13.75 18.73
C ALA A 443 -21.22 -12.52 17.81
N GLY A 444 -21.91 -11.42 18.13
CA GLY A 444 -22.16 -10.34 17.16
C GLY A 444 -23.01 -10.82 15.97
N GLU A 445 -23.13 -9.97 14.95
CA GLU A 445 -23.84 -10.30 13.70
C GLU A 445 -23.18 -9.62 12.50
N LEU A 446 -22.88 -10.39 11.44
CA LEU A 446 -22.39 -9.85 10.16
C LEU A 446 -23.56 -9.51 9.24
N LEU A 447 -23.72 -8.23 8.91
CA LEU A 447 -24.73 -7.72 8.00
C LEU A 447 -24.06 -7.29 6.69
N LEU A 448 -24.26 -8.06 5.62
CA LEU A 448 -23.76 -7.69 4.29
C LEU A 448 -24.47 -6.42 3.81
N ARG A 449 -23.70 -5.36 3.56
CA ARG A 449 -24.22 -4.09 3.02
C ARG A 449 -24.05 -3.99 1.52
N LYS A 450 -22.92 -4.47 1.00
CA LYS A 450 -22.65 -4.47 -0.42
C LYS A 450 -21.66 -5.56 -0.78
N GLU A 451 -21.93 -6.26 -1.88
CA GLU A 451 -20.91 -6.98 -2.65
C GLU A 451 -20.68 -6.19 -3.94
N SER A 452 -19.43 -5.91 -4.28
CA SER A 452 -19.08 -5.20 -5.50
C SER A 452 -19.39 -6.11 -6.70
N PRO A 453 -20.27 -5.70 -7.63
CA PRO A 453 -20.61 -6.56 -8.74
C PRO A 453 -19.44 -6.67 -9.72
N VAL A 454 -19.31 -7.85 -10.32
CA VAL A 454 -18.39 -8.10 -11.42
C VAL A 454 -19.23 -8.42 -12.65
N LEU A 455 -19.22 -7.50 -13.61
CA LEU A 455 -20.00 -7.60 -14.84
C LEU A 455 -19.40 -8.63 -15.81
N GLY A 456 -20.03 -8.82 -16.96
CA GLY A 456 -19.49 -9.69 -18.02
C GLY A 456 -19.63 -11.19 -17.76
N GLY A 457 -20.56 -11.61 -16.89
CA GLY A 457 -20.87 -13.03 -16.64
C GLY A 457 -19.87 -13.76 -15.76
N TYR A 458 -19.17 -13.03 -14.88
CA TYR A 458 -18.26 -13.57 -13.88
C TYR A 458 -18.92 -14.66 -13.02
N SER A 459 -18.16 -15.73 -12.78
CA SER A 459 -18.53 -16.81 -11.86
C SER A 459 -17.29 -17.21 -11.09
N ALA A 460 -17.34 -17.16 -9.76
CA ALA A 460 -16.23 -17.60 -8.91
C ALA A 460 -15.87 -19.08 -9.13
N ALA A 461 -16.84 -19.90 -9.55
CA ALA A 461 -16.63 -21.32 -9.85
C ALA A 461 -15.77 -21.57 -11.10
N ASP A 462 -15.52 -20.54 -11.92
CA ASP A 462 -14.63 -20.63 -13.08
C ASP A 462 -13.14 -20.62 -12.63
N TYR A 463 -12.86 -20.38 -11.34
CA TYR A 463 -11.52 -20.23 -10.81
C TYR A 463 -11.28 -21.05 -9.54
N VAL A 464 -9.99 -21.31 -9.23
CA VAL A 464 -9.55 -22.06 -8.06
C VAL A 464 -8.36 -21.35 -7.42
N ALA A 465 -8.43 -21.15 -6.10
CA ALA A 465 -7.33 -20.68 -5.27
C ALA A 465 -6.94 -21.80 -4.28
N THR A 466 -5.65 -22.14 -4.19
CA THR A 466 -5.13 -23.07 -3.19
C THR A 466 -3.91 -22.49 -2.47
N ARG A 467 -3.67 -22.97 -1.26
CA ARG A 467 -2.43 -22.73 -0.51
C ARG A 467 -1.46 -23.88 -0.76
N GLU A 468 -0.30 -23.55 -1.27
CA GLU A 468 0.80 -24.50 -1.51
C GLU A 468 2.07 -24.03 -0.78
N TRP A 469 3.12 -24.84 -0.82
CA TRP A 469 4.37 -24.54 -0.12
C TRP A 469 5.59 -24.88 -0.98
N ALA A 470 6.44 -23.89 -1.26
CA ALA A 470 7.79 -24.14 -1.72
C ALA A 470 8.71 -24.47 -0.54
N VAL A 471 9.86 -25.09 -0.81
CA VAL A 471 10.90 -25.34 0.20
C VAL A 471 12.15 -24.59 -0.24
N ALA A 472 12.56 -23.59 0.55
CA ALA A 472 13.79 -22.86 0.34
C ALA A 472 15.02 -23.74 0.63
N ALA A 473 16.20 -23.31 0.18
CA ALA A 473 17.44 -24.08 0.33
C ALA A 473 17.82 -24.36 1.80
N ASP A 474 17.40 -23.50 2.73
CA ASP A 474 17.59 -23.67 4.17
C ASP A 474 16.50 -24.53 4.85
N GLY A 475 15.57 -25.10 4.08
CA GLY A 475 14.46 -25.91 4.56
C GLY A 475 13.22 -25.12 4.97
N THR A 476 13.25 -23.79 4.91
CA THR A 476 12.09 -22.94 5.22
C THR A 476 10.96 -23.23 4.23
N ARG A 477 9.73 -23.42 4.73
CA ARG A 477 8.54 -23.60 3.89
C ARG A 477 7.95 -22.24 3.55
N ILE A 478 7.97 -21.87 2.27
CA ILE A 478 7.47 -20.59 1.77
C ILE A 478 6.01 -20.77 1.34
N PRO A 479 5.03 -20.08 1.97
CA PRO A 479 3.64 -20.18 1.54
C PRO A 479 3.46 -19.62 0.13
N LEU A 480 2.61 -20.26 -0.66
CA LEU A 480 2.22 -19.84 -1.99
C LEU A 480 0.69 -19.77 -2.08
N SER A 481 0.15 -18.69 -2.63
CA SER A 481 -1.23 -18.67 -3.12
C SER A 481 -1.24 -18.97 -4.61
N VAL A 482 -1.85 -20.08 -5.02
CA VAL A 482 -1.86 -20.55 -6.41
C VAL A 482 -3.25 -20.35 -6.99
N LEU A 483 -3.32 -19.51 -8.02
CA LEU A 483 -4.56 -19.07 -8.66
C LEU A 483 -4.58 -19.56 -10.11
N ARG A 484 -5.69 -20.18 -10.53
CA ARG A 484 -5.85 -20.65 -11.91
C ARG A 484 -7.31 -20.67 -12.32
N HIS A 485 -7.55 -20.65 -13.62
CA HIS A 485 -8.86 -21.03 -14.16
C HIS A 485 -9.10 -22.54 -13.92
N ALA A 486 -10.34 -22.91 -13.60
CA ALA A 486 -10.71 -24.26 -13.17
C ALA A 486 -10.42 -25.32 -14.26
N SER A 487 -10.52 -24.94 -15.54
CA SER A 487 -10.27 -25.83 -16.69
C SER A 487 -8.79 -26.08 -17.01
N VAL A 488 -7.84 -25.36 -16.40
CA VAL A 488 -6.41 -25.62 -16.59
C VAL A 488 -6.10 -27.03 -16.11
N ALA A 489 -5.46 -27.83 -16.97
CA ALA A 489 -5.06 -29.20 -16.68
C ALA A 489 -3.66 -29.25 -16.04
N GLN A 490 -3.41 -30.26 -15.20
CA GLN A 490 -2.11 -30.51 -14.59
C GLN A 490 -1.25 -31.41 -15.50
N ASP A 491 -0.92 -30.91 -16.70
CA ASP A 491 -0.16 -31.62 -17.72
C ASP A 491 1.11 -30.88 -18.18
N SER A 492 1.54 -29.87 -17.42
CA SER A 492 2.76 -29.06 -17.65
C SER A 492 2.74 -28.26 -18.96
N THR A 493 1.55 -27.83 -19.42
CA THR A 493 1.41 -27.06 -20.66
C THR A 493 1.01 -25.59 -20.45
N ALA A 494 0.54 -25.23 -19.25
CA ALA A 494 0.09 -23.87 -18.97
C ALA A 494 1.27 -22.88 -18.93
N ALA A 495 0.96 -21.59 -19.10
CA ALA A 495 1.90 -20.52 -18.80
C ALA A 495 1.84 -20.18 -17.30
N GLY A 496 2.94 -19.68 -16.73
CA GLY A 496 3.03 -19.32 -15.32
C GLY A 496 3.45 -17.87 -15.09
N LEU A 497 2.92 -17.24 -14.05
CA LEU A 497 3.37 -15.95 -13.54
C LEU A 497 3.60 -16.04 -12.03
N VAL A 498 4.79 -15.70 -11.56
CA VAL A 498 5.10 -15.55 -10.14
C VAL A 498 5.15 -14.07 -9.77
N TYR A 499 4.39 -13.68 -8.75
CA TYR A 499 4.37 -12.33 -8.19
C TYR A 499 4.94 -12.31 -6.77
N GLY A 500 5.68 -11.25 -6.41
CA GLY A 500 6.27 -11.10 -5.08
C GLY A 500 6.67 -9.67 -4.72
N TYR A 501 6.84 -9.43 -3.41
CA TYR A 501 7.24 -8.14 -2.84
C TYR A 501 8.38 -8.29 -1.82
N GLY A 502 8.07 -8.77 -0.60
CA GLY A 502 9.05 -9.25 0.37
C GLY A 502 9.89 -8.19 1.07
N SER A 503 9.31 -7.04 1.45
CA SER A 503 9.97 -5.96 2.21
C SER A 503 8.98 -5.27 3.15
N TYR A 504 9.51 -4.56 4.16
CA TYR A 504 8.77 -3.69 5.10
C TYR A 504 7.66 -4.37 5.92
N GLU A 505 7.71 -5.69 6.09
CA GLU A 505 6.63 -6.48 6.72
C GLU A 505 5.31 -6.48 5.92
N MET A 506 5.29 -5.93 4.69
CA MET A 506 4.10 -5.86 3.86
C MET A 506 3.66 -7.26 3.41
N SER A 507 2.44 -7.65 3.77
CA SER A 507 1.87 -8.96 3.42
C SER A 507 1.13 -8.91 2.08
N MET A 508 1.34 -9.91 1.22
CA MET A 508 0.64 -10.00 -0.07
C MET A 508 -0.70 -10.73 0.10
N ASP A 509 -1.65 -10.09 0.76
CA ASP A 509 -2.91 -10.70 1.19
C ASP A 509 -3.88 -11.14 0.08
N PRO A 510 -4.73 -12.17 0.34
CA PRO A 510 -5.80 -12.56 -0.56
C PRO A 510 -6.76 -11.42 -0.91
N SER A 511 -6.71 -10.99 -2.16
CA SER A 511 -7.53 -9.88 -2.65
C SER A 511 -8.06 -10.13 -4.06
N PHE A 512 -9.30 -9.73 -4.28
CA PHE A 512 -9.94 -9.79 -5.59
C PHE A 512 -9.40 -8.70 -6.49
N GLY A 513 -9.04 -9.07 -7.73
CA GLY A 513 -8.55 -8.13 -8.72
C GLY A 513 -9.14 -8.42 -10.09
N ILE A 514 -10.07 -7.58 -10.55
CA ILE A 514 -10.70 -7.69 -11.88
C ILE A 514 -9.67 -7.90 -13.00
N PRO A 515 -8.54 -7.14 -13.05
CA PRO A 515 -7.57 -7.35 -14.11
C PRO A 515 -7.01 -8.76 -14.16
N ARG A 516 -6.79 -9.39 -12.99
CA ARG A 516 -6.14 -10.71 -12.88
C ARG A 516 -6.91 -11.78 -13.65
N LEU A 517 -8.24 -11.66 -13.72
CA LEU A 517 -9.10 -12.57 -14.47
C LEU A 517 -8.69 -12.66 -15.94
N SER A 518 -8.21 -11.58 -16.54
CA SER A 518 -7.76 -11.56 -17.95
C SER A 518 -6.55 -12.47 -18.20
N LEU A 519 -5.69 -12.69 -17.19
CA LEU A 519 -4.57 -13.65 -17.29
C LEU A 519 -5.07 -15.08 -17.05
N LEU A 520 -5.91 -15.27 -16.03
CA LEU A 520 -6.46 -16.59 -15.68
C LEU A 520 -7.32 -17.16 -16.82
N ASP A 521 -8.13 -16.32 -17.46
CA ASP A 521 -8.97 -16.66 -18.61
C ASP A 521 -8.14 -17.05 -19.85
N ARG A 522 -6.85 -16.73 -19.88
CA ARG A 522 -5.88 -17.16 -20.91
C ARG A 522 -5.07 -18.39 -20.48
N GLY A 523 -5.45 -19.03 -19.37
CA GLY A 523 -4.83 -20.23 -18.84
C GLY A 523 -3.49 -19.98 -18.13
N ILE A 524 -3.16 -18.74 -17.79
CA ILE A 524 -1.97 -18.44 -17.00
C ILE A 524 -2.23 -18.83 -15.54
N VAL A 525 -1.35 -19.65 -14.97
CA VAL A 525 -1.33 -19.94 -13.53
C VAL A 525 -0.60 -18.82 -12.82
N PHE A 526 -1.29 -18.14 -11.91
CA PHE A 526 -0.76 -17.00 -11.18
C PHE A 526 -0.40 -17.44 -9.75
N VAL A 527 0.86 -17.30 -9.37
CA VAL A 527 1.37 -17.64 -8.03
C VAL A 527 1.78 -16.37 -7.31
N ILE A 528 1.24 -16.14 -6.12
CA ILE A 528 1.76 -15.14 -5.18
C ILE A 528 2.69 -15.85 -4.22
N ALA A 529 3.97 -15.44 -4.20
CA ALA A 529 4.97 -15.99 -3.30
C ALA A 529 5.07 -15.14 -2.03
N HIS A 530 4.69 -15.71 -0.89
CA HIS A 530 4.72 -15.06 0.43
C HIS A 530 6.12 -15.17 1.05
N ILE A 531 7.11 -14.60 0.36
CA ILE A 531 8.54 -14.70 0.67
C ILE A 531 8.95 -13.94 1.93
N ARG A 532 10.05 -14.33 2.57
CA ARG A 532 10.61 -13.62 3.74
C ARG A 532 10.90 -12.15 3.41
N GLY A 533 10.73 -11.31 4.42
CA GLY A 533 10.70 -9.85 4.31
C GLY A 533 9.27 -9.29 4.23
N GLY A 534 8.28 -10.11 3.90
CA GLY A 534 6.86 -9.84 4.17
C GLY A 534 6.46 -10.19 5.60
N GLY A 535 5.18 -9.96 5.95
CA GLY A 535 4.64 -10.18 7.30
C GLY A 535 3.73 -11.40 7.44
N GLU A 536 3.62 -12.26 6.41
CA GLU A 536 2.57 -13.28 6.33
C GLU A 536 2.58 -14.29 7.48
N LEU A 537 3.76 -14.60 8.03
CA LEU A 537 3.94 -15.51 9.17
C LEU A 537 4.39 -14.77 10.45
N GLY A 538 4.06 -13.49 10.56
CA GLY A 538 4.40 -12.62 11.68
C GLY A 538 5.79 -12.00 11.57
N ARG A 539 6.20 -11.30 12.64
CA ARG A 539 7.35 -10.38 12.61
C ARG A 539 8.67 -11.05 12.26
N HIS A 540 8.87 -12.27 12.77
CA HIS A 540 10.06 -13.05 12.48
C HIS A 540 10.23 -13.32 10.97
N TRP A 541 9.13 -13.43 10.22
CA TRP A 541 9.17 -13.61 8.76
C TRP A 541 9.78 -12.42 8.03
N TYR A 542 9.50 -11.22 8.54
CA TYR A 542 10.09 -9.97 8.06
C TYR A 542 11.55 -9.84 8.51
N ASP A 543 11.85 -10.01 9.80
CA ASP A 543 13.21 -9.85 10.34
C ASP A 543 14.22 -10.79 9.66
N THR A 544 13.77 -11.96 9.20
CA THR A 544 14.59 -12.94 8.46
C THR A 544 14.66 -12.72 6.94
N GLY A 545 14.08 -11.64 6.43
CA GLY A 545 14.22 -11.17 5.04
C GLY A 545 14.63 -9.71 4.96
N LYS A 546 15.36 -9.22 5.97
CA LYS A 546 15.71 -7.81 6.17
C LYS A 546 17.20 -7.64 6.47
N LYS A 547 17.79 -6.45 6.19
CA LYS A 547 19.21 -6.14 6.41
C LYS A 547 20.16 -7.24 5.89
N LEU A 548 21.01 -7.80 6.76
CA LEU A 548 21.99 -8.85 6.44
C LEU A 548 21.35 -10.23 6.16
N GLN A 549 20.02 -10.33 6.20
CA GLN A 549 19.27 -11.50 5.76
C GLN A 549 18.48 -11.25 4.47
N LYS A 550 18.61 -10.06 3.84
CA LYS A 550 17.77 -9.66 2.70
C LYS A 550 17.82 -10.64 1.52
N LYS A 551 18.93 -11.35 1.33
CA LYS A 551 19.04 -12.36 0.25
C LYS A 551 18.03 -13.49 0.35
N ASN A 552 17.50 -13.77 1.54
CA ASN A 552 16.45 -14.76 1.73
C ASN A 552 15.22 -14.44 0.88
N THR A 553 14.83 -13.16 0.78
CA THR A 553 13.74 -12.69 -0.11
C THR A 553 13.93 -13.17 -1.54
N PHE A 554 15.14 -13.03 -2.09
CA PHE A 554 15.42 -13.40 -3.48
C PHE A 554 15.47 -14.92 -3.67
N THR A 555 16.10 -15.64 -2.75
CA THR A 555 16.22 -17.10 -2.85
C THR A 555 14.89 -17.81 -2.61
N ASP A 556 14.02 -17.26 -1.76
CA ASP A 556 12.67 -17.78 -1.52
C ASP A 556 11.81 -17.63 -2.78
N PHE A 557 11.93 -16.50 -3.48
CA PHE A 557 11.23 -16.27 -4.74
C PHE A 557 11.69 -17.23 -5.84
N ILE A 558 12.99 -17.51 -5.90
CA ILE A 558 13.55 -18.52 -6.81
C ILE A 558 13.03 -19.92 -6.43
N ALA A 559 12.92 -20.25 -5.14
CA ALA A 559 12.34 -21.52 -4.69
C ALA A 559 10.85 -21.64 -5.05
N ALA A 560 10.08 -20.54 -4.96
CA ALA A 560 8.70 -20.49 -5.43
C ALA A 560 8.60 -20.71 -6.95
N THR A 561 9.53 -20.13 -7.71
CA THR A 561 9.64 -20.34 -9.17
C THR A 561 9.94 -21.81 -9.49
N ASP A 562 10.88 -22.42 -8.76
CA ASP A 562 11.23 -23.84 -8.91
C ASP A 562 10.05 -24.77 -8.58
N TRP A 563 9.31 -24.45 -7.52
CA TRP A 563 8.09 -25.18 -7.18
C TRP A 563 7.07 -25.09 -8.31
N LEU A 564 6.84 -23.90 -8.88
CA LEU A 564 5.89 -23.70 -9.97
C LEU A 564 6.29 -24.53 -11.20
N ALA A 565 7.57 -24.48 -11.61
CA ALA A 565 8.11 -25.29 -12.69
C ALA A 565 7.92 -26.82 -12.47
N GLN A 566 7.92 -27.27 -11.21
CA GLN A 566 7.78 -28.70 -10.86
C GLN A 566 6.34 -29.10 -10.49
N SER A 567 5.42 -28.14 -10.41
CA SER A 567 4.04 -28.33 -9.95
C SER A 567 3.19 -29.26 -10.83
N GLY A 568 3.64 -29.51 -12.07
CA GLY A 568 2.87 -30.20 -13.09
C GLY A 568 1.80 -29.33 -13.77
N TRP A 569 1.66 -28.05 -13.40
CA TRP A 569 0.71 -27.14 -14.05
C TRP A 569 1.30 -26.45 -15.27
N VAL A 570 2.49 -25.86 -15.11
CA VAL A 570 3.09 -24.97 -16.12
C VAL A 570 4.25 -25.62 -16.85
N ASP A 571 4.49 -25.13 -18.07
CA ASP A 571 5.72 -25.37 -18.80
C ASP A 571 6.86 -24.53 -18.17
N PRO A 572 7.97 -25.15 -17.71
CA PRO A 572 9.11 -24.43 -17.14
C PRO A 572 9.72 -23.36 -18.05
N GLU A 573 9.59 -23.48 -19.37
CA GLU A 573 10.08 -22.48 -20.33
C GLU A 573 9.11 -21.29 -20.49
N ARG A 574 7.92 -21.34 -19.89
CA ARG A 574 6.84 -20.34 -20.00
C ARG A 574 6.47 -19.75 -18.63
N ILE A 575 7.48 -19.35 -17.85
CA ILE A 575 7.28 -18.68 -16.56
C ILE A 575 7.71 -17.22 -16.65
N ALA A 576 6.88 -16.29 -16.19
CA ALA A 576 7.21 -14.88 -16.00
C ALA A 576 7.30 -14.52 -14.51
N ALA A 577 8.01 -13.43 -14.21
CA ALA A 577 8.04 -12.82 -12.89
C ALA A 577 7.54 -11.37 -12.91
N MET A 578 6.88 -10.93 -11.85
CA MET A 578 6.42 -9.56 -11.70
C MET A 578 6.54 -9.06 -10.25
N GLY A 579 6.97 -7.81 -10.08
CA GLY A 579 7.08 -7.15 -8.78
C GLY A 579 7.25 -5.64 -8.94
N GLY A 580 6.82 -4.86 -7.94
CA GLY A 580 6.82 -3.39 -7.99
C GLY A 580 7.49 -2.74 -6.78
N SER A 581 8.08 -1.54 -6.93
CA SER A 581 8.78 -0.81 -5.86
C SER A 581 9.92 -1.64 -5.27
N ALA A 582 9.90 -2.00 -3.99
CA ALA A 582 10.84 -2.98 -3.42
C ALA A 582 10.66 -4.41 -3.98
N GLY A 583 9.49 -4.77 -4.50
CA GLY A 583 9.32 -5.94 -5.37
C GLY A 583 10.07 -5.80 -6.71
N GLY A 584 10.37 -4.57 -7.15
CA GLY A 584 11.25 -4.29 -8.28
C GLY A 584 12.74 -4.52 -7.96
N LEU A 585 13.18 -4.25 -6.72
CA LEU A 585 14.49 -4.73 -6.22
C LEU A 585 14.58 -6.25 -6.34
N LEU A 586 13.54 -6.96 -5.89
CA LEU A 586 13.43 -8.40 -6.05
C LEU A 586 13.54 -8.82 -7.53
N MET A 587 12.80 -8.17 -8.45
CA MET A 587 12.86 -8.48 -9.88
C MET A 587 14.27 -8.30 -10.44
N GLY A 588 14.94 -7.19 -10.11
CA GLY A 588 16.32 -6.93 -10.53
C GLY A 588 17.32 -7.94 -9.97
N ALA A 589 17.16 -8.35 -8.71
CA ALA A 589 18.03 -9.34 -8.08
C ALA A 589 17.87 -10.73 -8.73
N VAL A 590 16.64 -11.20 -8.95
CA VAL A 590 16.41 -12.53 -9.56
C VAL A 590 16.79 -12.57 -11.03
N ALA A 591 16.70 -11.44 -11.75
CA ALA A 591 17.24 -11.31 -13.10
C ALA A 591 18.76 -11.56 -13.14
N ASN A 592 19.51 -11.18 -12.10
CA ASN A 592 20.94 -11.44 -12.03
C ASN A 592 21.26 -12.86 -11.53
N LEU A 593 20.50 -13.33 -10.53
CA LEU A 593 20.74 -14.61 -9.87
C LEU A 593 20.35 -15.82 -10.73
N ALA A 594 19.19 -15.76 -11.39
CA ALA A 594 18.63 -16.89 -12.13
C ALA A 594 17.83 -16.43 -13.39
N PRO A 595 18.44 -15.64 -14.31
CA PRO A 595 17.75 -15.15 -15.51
C PRO A 595 17.16 -16.28 -16.37
N GLU A 596 17.78 -17.45 -16.35
CA GLU A 596 17.37 -18.61 -17.14
C GLU A 596 16.03 -19.24 -16.72
N LYS A 597 15.49 -18.86 -15.55
CA LYS A 597 14.22 -19.38 -15.05
C LYS A 597 12.98 -18.65 -15.57
N TYR A 598 13.18 -17.56 -16.30
CA TYR A 598 12.11 -16.68 -16.71
C TYR A 598 12.11 -16.50 -18.23
N ALA A 599 10.94 -16.50 -18.84
CA ALA A 599 10.73 -16.04 -20.21
C ALA A 599 10.54 -14.51 -20.25
N ALA A 600 10.00 -13.93 -19.17
CA ALA A 600 9.84 -12.50 -19.03
C ALA A 600 9.88 -12.03 -17.56
N ILE A 601 10.31 -10.79 -17.35
CA ILE A 601 10.30 -10.09 -16.05
C ILE A 601 9.69 -8.71 -16.24
N VAL A 602 8.68 -8.38 -15.44
CA VAL A 602 8.09 -7.02 -15.36
C VAL A 602 8.45 -6.42 -14.01
N ALA A 603 9.27 -5.36 -14.04
CA ALA A 603 9.71 -4.63 -12.86
C ALA A 603 9.07 -3.24 -12.86
N ALA A 604 8.05 -3.05 -12.01
CA ALA A 604 7.33 -1.77 -11.89
C ALA A 604 7.98 -0.86 -10.84
N VAL A 605 8.16 0.43 -11.17
CA VAL A 605 8.86 1.45 -10.37
C VAL A 605 10.04 0.89 -9.57
N PRO A 606 11.02 0.23 -10.22
CA PRO A 606 11.85 -0.75 -9.53
C PRO A 606 13.08 -0.14 -8.85
N PHE A 607 13.26 -0.43 -7.56
CA PHE A 607 14.42 0.00 -6.75
C PHE A 607 15.67 -0.82 -7.10
N VAL A 608 16.39 -0.44 -8.16
CA VAL A 608 17.42 -1.26 -8.82
C VAL A 608 18.83 -0.70 -8.70
N ASP A 609 19.00 0.52 -8.19
CA ASP A 609 20.31 1.12 -7.87
C ASP A 609 20.45 1.35 -6.36
N ALA A 610 19.97 0.37 -5.60
CA ALA A 610 19.77 0.46 -4.15
C ALA A 610 20.99 0.93 -3.36
N LEU A 611 22.20 0.47 -3.68
CA LEU A 611 23.39 0.88 -2.92
C LEU A 611 23.74 2.35 -3.17
N THR A 612 23.69 2.81 -4.41
CA THR A 612 23.97 4.21 -4.75
C THR A 612 22.95 5.13 -4.10
N THR A 613 21.66 4.77 -4.15
CA THR A 613 20.58 5.55 -3.54
C THR A 613 20.73 5.63 -2.01
N ILE A 614 20.89 4.50 -1.31
CA ILE A 614 20.94 4.48 0.18
C ILE A 614 22.20 5.11 0.77
N LEU A 615 23.26 5.28 -0.03
CA LEU A 615 24.45 6.03 0.38
C LEU A 615 24.23 7.55 0.43
N ASP A 616 23.14 8.06 -0.15
CA ASP A 616 22.81 9.48 -0.18
C ASP A 616 21.61 9.77 0.74
N PRO A 617 21.83 10.27 1.98
CA PRO A 617 20.75 10.54 2.92
C PRO A 617 19.84 11.69 2.52
N GLU A 618 20.26 12.53 1.57
CA GLU A 618 19.48 13.69 1.11
C GLU A 618 18.40 13.29 0.10
N LEU A 619 18.48 12.07 -0.45
CA LEU A 619 17.45 11.55 -1.34
C LEU A 619 16.20 11.15 -0.55
N PRO A 620 15.01 11.28 -1.16
CA PRO A 620 13.78 10.76 -0.58
C PRO A 620 13.90 9.35 -0.05
N LEU A 621 13.33 9.13 1.14
CA LEU A 621 13.28 7.85 1.85
C LEU A 621 14.63 7.24 2.27
N SER A 622 15.78 7.70 1.76
CA SER A 622 17.03 6.95 1.88
C SER A 622 17.51 6.78 3.32
N ALA A 623 17.43 7.83 4.14
CA ALA A 623 17.74 7.74 5.57
C ALA A 623 16.73 6.88 6.35
N LEU A 624 15.44 6.99 6.00
CA LEU A 624 14.34 6.18 6.55
C LEU A 624 14.40 4.71 6.13
N GLU A 625 15.25 4.35 5.16
CA GLU A 625 15.39 2.98 4.70
C GLU A 625 16.63 2.30 5.27
N TRP A 626 17.44 2.99 6.08
CA TRP A 626 18.55 2.38 6.79
C TRP A 626 18.10 1.33 7.78
N GLU A 627 16.93 1.47 8.40
CA GLU A 627 16.42 0.37 9.20
C GLU A 627 15.95 -0.81 8.36
N GLU A 628 15.58 -0.64 7.08
CA GLU A 628 15.18 -1.73 6.17
C GLU A 628 16.40 -2.50 5.63
N TRP A 629 17.32 -1.79 4.99
CA TRP A 629 18.46 -2.40 4.29
C TRP A 629 19.73 -2.48 5.15
N GLY A 630 19.82 -1.65 6.19
CA GLY A 630 21.03 -1.33 6.93
C GLY A 630 21.60 0.03 6.52
N ASN A 631 22.50 0.59 7.35
CA ASN A 631 23.21 1.84 7.02
C ASN A 631 24.61 1.56 6.42
N PRO A 632 24.76 1.57 5.08
CA PRO A 632 26.04 1.31 4.42
C PRO A 632 27.03 2.48 4.54
N ILE A 633 26.57 3.68 4.94
CA ILE A 633 27.45 4.84 5.14
C ILE A 633 28.39 4.56 6.31
N THR A 634 27.83 4.11 7.44
CA THR A 634 28.58 3.90 8.69
C THR A 634 29.12 2.49 8.84
N ASP A 635 28.47 1.49 8.24
CA ASP A 635 28.81 0.06 8.41
C ASP A 635 29.32 -0.56 7.11
N ARG A 636 30.56 -1.06 7.16
CA ARG A 636 31.22 -1.70 6.02
C ARG A 636 30.63 -3.06 5.67
N ASP A 637 30.19 -3.83 6.67
CA ASP A 637 29.63 -5.17 6.42
C ASP A 637 28.26 -5.02 5.75
N VAL A 638 27.47 -4.01 6.15
CA VAL A 638 26.23 -3.63 5.45
C VAL A 638 26.52 -3.19 4.02
N TYR A 639 27.52 -2.33 3.81
CA TYR A 639 27.93 -1.89 2.47
C TYR A 639 28.27 -3.08 1.56
N GLU A 640 29.15 -3.98 2.03
CA GLU A 640 29.57 -5.16 1.26
C GLU A 640 28.39 -6.10 0.99
N TYR A 641 27.47 -6.26 1.96
CA TYR A 641 26.29 -7.08 1.80
C TYR A 641 25.31 -6.50 0.77
N MET A 642 24.96 -5.21 0.88
CA MET A 642 24.11 -4.51 -0.09
C MET A 642 24.70 -4.54 -1.50
N LYS A 643 26.00 -4.26 -1.61
CA LYS A 643 26.75 -4.33 -2.87
C LYS A 643 26.60 -5.68 -3.55
N SER A 644 26.50 -6.76 -2.79
CA SER A 644 26.44 -8.12 -3.33
C SER A 644 25.08 -8.53 -3.91
N TYR A 645 24.04 -7.70 -3.80
CA TYR A 645 22.73 -7.99 -4.38
C TYR A 645 22.08 -6.82 -5.15
N THR A 646 22.57 -5.58 -5.00
CA THR A 646 21.97 -4.42 -5.69
C THR A 646 21.94 -4.64 -7.22
N PRO A 647 20.78 -4.54 -7.89
CA PRO A 647 20.63 -5.05 -9.25
C PRO A 647 21.56 -4.41 -10.29
N TYR A 648 21.68 -3.08 -10.30
CA TYR A 648 22.46 -2.33 -11.29
C TYR A 648 23.94 -2.72 -11.30
N GLU A 649 24.58 -2.79 -10.13
CA GLU A 649 26.00 -3.14 -10.02
C GLU A 649 26.29 -4.63 -10.29
N ASN A 650 25.28 -5.50 -10.10
CA ASN A 650 25.42 -6.94 -10.25
C ASN A 650 24.97 -7.48 -11.62
N VAL A 651 24.62 -6.61 -12.57
CA VAL A 651 24.41 -7.03 -13.96
C VAL A 651 25.68 -7.68 -14.48
N ARG A 652 25.54 -8.88 -15.05
CA ARG A 652 26.64 -9.72 -15.54
C ARG A 652 26.44 -10.08 -17.01
N ALA A 653 27.48 -10.58 -17.67
CA ALA A 653 27.33 -11.16 -18.99
C ALA A 653 26.44 -12.43 -18.91
N ALA A 654 25.20 -12.34 -19.37
CA ALA A 654 24.21 -13.42 -19.35
C ALA A 654 23.13 -13.20 -20.42
N ALA A 655 22.45 -14.27 -20.82
CA ALA A 655 21.26 -14.17 -21.66
C ALA A 655 20.08 -13.79 -20.77
N TYR A 656 19.76 -12.52 -20.70
CA TYR A 656 18.61 -12.02 -19.96
C TYR A 656 17.31 -12.31 -20.73
N PRO A 657 16.19 -12.54 -20.02
CA PRO A 657 14.89 -12.74 -20.64
C PRO A 657 14.32 -11.43 -21.20
N LYS A 658 13.08 -11.46 -21.69
CA LYS A 658 12.35 -10.22 -21.95
C LYS A 658 12.21 -9.44 -20.65
N ILE A 659 12.64 -8.19 -20.61
CA ILE A 659 12.54 -7.36 -19.39
C ILE A 659 11.79 -6.07 -19.74
N ALA A 660 10.79 -5.74 -18.93
CA ALA A 660 10.13 -4.43 -18.94
C ALA A 660 10.40 -3.71 -17.61
N ALA A 661 11.13 -2.60 -17.67
CA ALA A 661 11.24 -1.65 -16.57
C ALA A 661 10.17 -0.56 -16.76
N VAL A 662 9.14 -0.56 -15.92
CA VAL A 662 8.03 0.41 -15.97
C VAL A 662 8.25 1.43 -14.86
N THR A 663 8.19 2.73 -15.15
CA THR A 663 8.43 3.79 -14.13
C THR A 663 7.70 5.09 -14.51
N SER A 664 7.86 6.12 -13.68
CA SER A 664 7.33 7.46 -13.92
C SER A 664 8.39 8.53 -13.66
N PHE A 665 8.32 9.63 -14.39
CA PHE A 665 9.32 10.70 -14.34
C PHE A 665 9.28 11.50 -13.02
N ASN A 666 8.10 11.65 -12.41
CA ASN A 666 7.91 12.37 -11.14
C ASN A 666 7.80 11.45 -9.92
N ASP A 667 8.16 10.18 -10.04
CA ASP A 667 8.24 9.28 -8.90
C ASP A 667 9.25 9.80 -7.86
N THR A 668 8.75 10.12 -6.66
CA THR A 668 9.52 10.62 -5.51
C THR A 668 9.97 9.50 -4.58
N ARG A 669 9.48 8.26 -4.72
CA ARG A 669 9.83 7.14 -3.86
C ARG A 669 10.92 6.26 -4.47
N VAL A 670 10.83 6.01 -5.77
CA VAL A 670 11.88 5.34 -6.55
C VAL A 670 12.19 6.19 -7.77
N LEU A 671 13.36 6.83 -7.78
CA LEU A 671 13.68 7.81 -8.81
C LEU A 671 13.83 7.15 -10.19
N TYR A 672 13.28 7.79 -11.24
CA TYR A 672 13.32 7.32 -12.63
C TYR A 672 14.73 6.94 -13.13
N VAL A 673 15.77 7.55 -12.54
CA VAL A 673 17.17 7.33 -12.89
C VAL A 673 17.59 5.88 -12.62
N GLU A 674 17.04 5.22 -11.61
CA GLU A 674 17.41 3.84 -11.26
C GLU A 674 17.11 2.86 -12.42
N PRO A 675 15.84 2.72 -12.88
CA PRO A 675 15.55 1.89 -14.04
C PRO A 675 16.23 2.38 -15.32
N ALA A 676 16.44 3.70 -15.51
CA ALA A 676 17.13 4.22 -16.68
C ALA A 676 18.60 3.73 -16.78
N LYS A 677 19.33 3.74 -15.66
CA LYS A 677 20.69 3.20 -15.55
C LYS A 677 20.71 1.69 -15.72
N TRP A 678 19.79 0.99 -15.05
CA TRP A 678 19.69 -0.48 -15.08
C TRP A 678 19.45 -1.03 -16.48
N VAL A 679 18.52 -0.45 -17.24
CA VAL A 679 18.21 -0.87 -18.61
C VAL A 679 19.42 -0.72 -19.55
N GLN A 680 20.15 0.38 -19.45
CA GLN A 680 21.35 0.60 -20.26
C GLN A 680 22.44 -0.43 -19.94
N ARG A 681 22.63 -0.75 -18.65
CA ARG A 681 23.59 -1.76 -18.21
C ARG A 681 23.20 -3.18 -18.60
N LEU A 682 21.92 -3.53 -18.50
CA LEU A 682 21.39 -4.81 -18.96
C LEU A 682 21.66 -5.00 -20.46
N ARG A 683 21.32 -4.01 -21.29
CA ARG A 683 21.53 -4.08 -22.74
C ARG A 683 23.00 -4.20 -23.14
N GLU A 684 23.90 -3.57 -22.39
CA GLU A 684 25.34 -3.66 -22.61
C GLU A 684 25.88 -5.09 -22.40
N LEU A 685 25.41 -5.77 -21.35
CA LEU A 685 25.94 -7.07 -20.94
C LEU A 685 25.05 -8.25 -21.37
N ASN A 686 23.89 -7.99 -21.96
CA ASN A 686 23.02 -9.05 -22.44
C ASN A 686 23.72 -9.83 -23.57
N THR A 687 23.89 -11.13 -23.37
CA THR A 687 24.41 -12.05 -24.40
C THR A 687 23.30 -12.74 -25.19
N GLY A 688 22.04 -12.53 -24.80
CA GLY A 688 20.84 -13.03 -25.47
C GLY A 688 20.32 -12.07 -26.55
N SER A 689 19.19 -12.45 -27.16
CA SER A 689 18.50 -11.67 -28.20
C SER A 689 17.16 -11.10 -27.75
N GLU A 690 16.70 -11.42 -26.54
CA GLU A 690 15.42 -10.96 -26.03
C GLU A 690 15.45 -9.45 -25.73
N PRO A 691 14.35 -8.72 -26.02
CA PRO A 691 14.28 -7.29 -25.80
C PRO A 691 14.25 -6.92 -24.32
N ILE A 692 15.02 -5.89 -23.97
CA ILE A 692 14.92 -5.17 -22.69
C ILE A 692 14.38 -3.77 -22.99
N VAL A 693 13.21 -3.45 -22.45
CA VAL A 693 12.48 -2.19 -22.73
C VAL A 693 12.29 -1.39 -21.44
N MET A 694 12.20 -0.06 -21.60
CA MET A 694 11.78 0.85 -20.55
C MET A 694 10.50 1.55 -20.99
N LYS A 695 9.48 1.54 -20.14
CA LYS A 695 8.27 2.36 -20.29
C LYS A 695 8.30 3.42 -19.18
N ILE A 696 8.27 4.69 -19.55
CA ILE A 696 8.24 5.80 -18.60
C ILE A 696 7.02 6.68 -18.83
N GLU A 697 6.20 6.85 -17.79
CA GLU A 697 5.15 7.85 -17.76
C GLU A 697 5.78 9.23 -17.47
N MET A 698 5.65 10.17 -18.39
CA MET A 698 6.34 11.47 -18.30
C MET A 698 5.61 12.46 -17.40
N GLU A 699 4.32 12.24 -17.12
CA GLU A 699 3.47 13.15 -16.34
C GLU A 699 3.03 12.59 -14.96
N GLY A 700 3.33 11.32 -14.67
CA GLY A 700 2.88 10.59 -13.48
C GLY A 700 3.90 10.53 -12.33
N GLY A 701 3.42 10.11 -11.15
CA GLY A 701 4.21 9.88 -9.92
C GLY A 701 4.46 8.39 -9.64
N HIS A 702 4.70 8.02 -8.37
CA HIS A 702 4.97 6.63 -7.99
C HIS A 702 3.84 5.65 -8.38
N GLY A 703 2.58 6.12 -8.32
CA GLY A 703 1.41 5.36 -8.75
C GLY A 703 1.15 5.34 -10.26
N GLY A 704 2.03 5.92 -11.08
CA GLY A 704 1.80 6.14 -12.50
C GLY A 704 0.99 7.42 -12.77
N ALA A 705 0.32 7.46 -13.92
CA ALA A 705 -0.64 8.52 -14.23
C ALA A 705 -1.94 8.38 -13.42
N SER A 706 -2.63 9.50 -13.19
CA SER A 706 -3.88 9.54 -12.41
C SER A 706 -5.12 9.24 -13.25
N GLY A 707 -6.18 8.74 -12.60
CA GLY A 707 -7.45 8.41 -13.24
C GLY A 707 -7.62 6.91 -13.50
N ARG A 708 -8.81 6.40 -13.25
CA ARG A 708 -9.07 4.96 -13.27
C ARG A 708 -8.89 4.32 -14.65
N TYR A 709 -9.25 5.01 -15.75
CA TYR A 709 -9.11 4.40 -17.08
C TYR A 709 -7.65 4.32 -17.50
N VAL A 710 -6.84 5.30 -17.08
CA VAL A 710 -5.40 5.29 -17.31
C VAL A 710 -4.77 4.12 -16.57
N GLN A 711 -5.11 3.91 -15.30
CA GLN A 711 -4.66 2.75 -14.51
C GLN A 711 -5.04 1.42 -15.16
N TRP A 712 -6.24 1.30 -15.74
CA TRP A 712 -6.64 0.08 -16.46
C TRP A 712 -5.81 -0.15 -17.72
N LYS A 713 -5.45 0.91 -18.46
CA LYS A 713 -4.57 0.82 -19.64
C LYS A 713 -3.15 0.42 -19.25
N GLU A 714 -2.61 0.99 -18.16
CA GLU A 714 -1.29 0.62 -17.65
C GLU A 714 -1.26 -0.85 -17.23
N ARG A 715 -2.27 -1.30 -16.49
CA ARG A 715 -2.38 -2.72 -16.13
C ARG A 715 -2.54 -3.63 -17.35
N ALA A 716 -3.33 -3.21 -18.35
CA ALA A 716 -3.48 -3.95 -19.59
C ALA A 716 -2.16 -4.04 -20.37
N TRP A 717 -1.31 -3.01 -20.30
CA TRP A 717 0.03 -3.04 -20.89
C TRP A 717 0.92 -4.09 -20.20
N ASP A 718 1.00 -4.09 -18.86
CA ASP A 718 1.79 -5.07 -18.11
C ASP A 718 1.37 -6.50 -18.43
N TYR A 719 0.05 -6.74 -18.42
CA TYR A 719 -0.52 -8.06 -18.64
C TYR A 719 -0.40 -8.51 -20.09
N ALA A 720 -0.53 -7.61 -21.06
CA ALA A 720 -0.25 -7.93 -22.46
C ALA A 720 1.23 -8.29 -22.66
N PHE A 721 2.16 -7.56 -22.03
CA PHE A 721 3.58 -7.88 -22.11
C PHE A 721 3.88 -9.27 -21.54
N VAL A 722 3.31 -9.61 -20.37
CA VAL A 722 3.43 -10.97 -19.79
C VAL A 722 2.81 -12.02 -20.70
N ALA A 723 1.53 -11.87 -21.06
CA ALA A 723 0.78 -12.87 -21.82
C ALA A 723 1.40 -13.13 -23.20
N ASP A 724 1.80 -12.07 -23.92
CA ASP A 724 2.51 -12.18 -25.21
C ASP A 724 3.86 -12.87 -25.06
N SER A 725 4.64 -12.49 -24.04
CA SER A 725 5.96 -13.11 -23.78
C SER A 725 5.87 -14.61 -23.48
N LEU A 726 4.75 -15.05 -22.90
CA LEU A 726 4.46 -16.44 -22.58
C LEU A 726 3.72 -17.17 -23.72
N GLY A 727 3.38 -16.50 -24.81
CA GLY A 727 2.56 -17.06 -25.89
C GLY A 727 1.15 -17.47 -25.44
N ALA A 728 0.63 -16.85 -24.38
CA ALA A 728 -0.68 -17.10 -23.79
C ALA A 728 -1.65 -15.96 -24.10
N THR A 729 -1.86 -15.66 -25.40
CA THR A 729 -2.63 -14.49 -25.85
C THR A 729 -4.12 -14.76 -26.03
N GLU A 730 -4.48 -16.01 -26.29
CA GLU A 730 -5.85 -16.46 -26.57
C GLU A 730 -6.62 -16.85 -25.30
N LEU A 731 -7.91 -16.56 -25.27
CA LEU A 731 -8.80 -17.00 -24.20
C LEU A 731 -9.02 -18.52 -24.25
N LEU A 732 -9.17 -19.13 -23.09
CA LEU A 732 -9.63 -20.51 -22.96
C LEU A 732 -11.06 -20.65 -23.53
N PRO A 733 -11.42 -21.83 -24.05
CA PRO A 733 -12.79 -22.06 -24.54
C PRO A 733 -13.84 -21.76 -23.46
N GLY A 734 -14.72 -20.78 -23.74
CA GLY A 734 -15.81 -20.38 -22.85
C GLY A 734 -15.42 -19.41 -21.73
N ALA A 735 -14.14 -18.99 -21.66
CA ALA A 735 -13.68 -17.95 -20.74
C ALA A 735 -13.82 -16.54 -21.33
N GLY A 736 -13.70 -15.51 -20.50
CA GLY A 736 -13.84 -14.11 -20.89
C GLY A 736 -15.25 -13.54 -20.67
N LEU A 737 -15.51 -12.38 -21.29
CA LEU A 737 -16.81 -11.70 -21.22
C LEU A 737 -17.90 -12.52 -21.94
N LYS A 738 -19.03 -12.74 -21.28
CA LYS A 738 -20.19 -13.50 -21.80
C LYS A 738 -21.30 -12.62 -22.35
#